data_AF-A0A7J0A3A4-F1
#
_entry.id   AF-A0A7J0A3A4-F1
#
_cell.length_a   1.000
_cell.length_b   1.000
_cell.length_c   1.000
_cell.angle_alpha   90.00
_cell.angle_beta   90.00
_cell.angle_gamma   90.00
#
_symmetry.space_group_name_H-M   'P 1'
#
loop_
_entity.id
_entity.type
_entity.pdbx_description
1 polymer ?
#
loop_
_entity_poly.entity_id
_entity_poly.type
_entity_poly.pdbx_seq_one_letter_code
_entity_poly.pdbx_strand_id
1 'polypeptide(L)'
;MKKILILSVCLFVCCVLSAQQRIKVACVGNSITYGTGLSDRATQSYPIQLQKLLGERYEVENFGKPGATLLNQGHRPYTRQEEYQKALDFAGDIVVIHLGINDTDPRDWANYRDFFVKDYLSLIDTFRKANPDVRIIIARMTPIADRHNRFLSGTRDWHGEIQTAIETVARYAGVQLIDFHKPLYPYPFLLPDAVHPTAEGAAIMAKTVYSAITGDYGGLKLSPLYTDNMVLQRDTPLLIQGTADAGEQVTVCINRQQWITKTTPDGKWSVKLSPLKAGGPYTLAISTPQRALKYTNVLAGEVWLCSGQSNMEFMLSQATTGKKDIPQAADEQLRLYDMKARWRTDAVQWDASVLDSLNHLQYYKDTEWQTCTPDNAARFSAIAFYFGQMLRDSLKVPVGLICNAIGGSPTESWIDRNTLEYHFPAILKDWTHNDFIQDWVRGRAALNIKQSKEKFQRHPYEPCYLYESGIRPLAQYPVKGVIWYQGESNAHNCEAHEKLFKLLICSWRKNWENEELPFYYVQLSSIARPSWPWFRDSQRRMMNEVPNTGMAVSSDNGDSLDVHPRNKKPIGERLARWALNRTYGMNHVLPSGPLFHQADFRENAVYVTFNYGKGLKSSDGHPLRTFEVAETDGIYYPAVAEIIDGRIKVYSEQVKHPRYVRYGWQPFTCANLVNEAGLPASTFRAEAPERFITDIHLQKMEGFPQSEKGFKFGVSACYSGILSGNLLMAGGCNFPGVPASDGGKKKFYRGIYTAMINTDTVLAWRKVGELPVASAYGVSVSCPDGIICIGGTDGKDALTSVYKISWGRNPKAAKQGKVVIETLPALPYALDNMCGTLIGGQLFVAGGNRNGKPSNSFLCLDLDRLETGWQELPDFPGDARTQAVCAGQLKDGETRIFLWGGFAASTDGKPATLSTDGYCYSSASRQWTPIATPTGNDGETLSLGGGTAIAINENLILCTGGVNKDIFLTALRQPQKDYLFHPAEWYKFNDRILIYNINQNTWQEIARTPQTARAGAALTGWDETYYNINGELKPGVRTPEIIRITVE
;
A
#
# COMPACT_ATOMS: atom_id res chain seq x y z
N MET A 1 -58.61 -80.34 2.31
CA MET A 1 -58.86 -78.88 2.31
C MET A 1 -57.57 -78.11 1.99
N LYS A 2 -56.99 -78.36 0.81
CA LYS A 2 -55.80 -77.68 0.27
C LYS A 2 -56.16 -77.33 -1.18
N LYS A 3 -56.72 -76.15 -1.44
CA LYS A 3 -56.82 -75.52 -2.79
C LYS A 3 -57.48 -74.14 -2.85
N ILE A 4 -58.03 -73.60 -1.75
CA ILE A 4 -58.70 -72.27 -1.78
C ILE A 4 -57.87 -71.16 -1.10
N LEU A 5 -56.81 -71.46 -0.35
CA LEU A 5 -56.00 -70.44 0.32
C LEU A 5 -54.78 -69.93 -0.48
N ILE A 6 -54.56 -70.43 -1.71
CA ILE A 6 -53.41 -70.05 -2.55
C ILE A 6 -53.78 -69.02 -3.62
N LEU A 7 -55.08 -68.79 -3.90
CA LEU A 7 -55.50 -67.80 -4.91
C LEU A 7 -55.63 -66.38 -4.35
N SER A 8 -55.78 -66.20 -3.04
CA SER A 8 -55.90 -64.87 -2.40
C SER A 8 -54.55 -64.26 -2.01
N VAL A 9 -53.46 -65.04 -2.02
CA VAL A 9 -52.09 -64.54 -1.75
C VAL A 9 -51.35 -64.16 -3.05
N CYS A 10 -51.78 -64.67 -4.21
CA CYS A 10 -51.20 -64.28 -5.49
C CYS A 10 -51.82 -63.03 -6.13
N LEU A 11 -52.89 -62.44 -5.55
CA LEU A 11 -53.44 -61.15 -6.01
C LEU A 11 -52.90 -59.92 -5.27
N PHE A 12 -52.06 -60.11 -4.24
CA PHE A 12 -51.44 -59.01 -3.47
C PHE A 12 -49.94 -58.81 -3.78
N VAL A 13 -49.44 -59.40 -4.88
CA VAL A 13 -48.04 -59.27 -5.33
C VAL A 13 -47.93 -58.58 -6.70
N CYS A 14 -49.03 -58.13 -7.29
CA CYS A 14 -48.99 -57.28 -8.49
C CYS A 14 -49.27 -55.81 -8.14
N CYS A 15 -48.23 -55.00 -8.31
CA CYS A 15 -48.28 -53.54 -8.53
C CYS A 15 -48.58 -52.64 -7.32
N VAL A 16 -47.66 -52.62 -6.35
CA VAL A 16 -47.21 -51.31 -5.83
C VAL A 16 -45.80 -51.11 -6.35
N LEU A 17 -45.69 -50.79 -7.64
CA LEU A 17 -44.58 -49.97 -8.10
C LEU A 17 -44.75 -48.65 -7.34
N SER A 18 -44.07 -48.52 -6.19
CA SER A 18 -43.84 -47.21 -5.60
C SER A 18 -43.09 -46.44 -6.68
N ALA A 19 -43.80 -45.59 -7.42
CA ALA A 19 -43.17 -44.56 -8.21
C ALA A 19 -42.35 -43.74 -7.21
N GLN A 20 -41.04 -43.98 -7.17
CA GLN A 20 -40.13 -43.29 -6.28
C GLN A 20 -40.33 -41.80 -6.52
N GLN A 21 -40.87 -41.09 -5.53
CA GLN A 21 -41.16 -39.67 -5.65
C GLN A 21 -39.85 -38.94 -5.98
N ARG A 22 -39.82 -38.24 -7.12
CA ARG A 22 -38.62 -37.54 -7.59
C ARG A 22 -38.28 -36.41 -6.63
N ILE A 23 -36.99 -36.18 -6.40
CA ILE A 23 -36.51 -35.05 -5.61
C ILE A 23 -36.66 -33.78 -6.45
N LYS A 24 -37.48 -32.84 -5.99
CA LYS A 24 -37.78 -31.60 -6.70
C LYS A 24 -36.71 -30.54 -6.44
N VAL A 25 -36.16 -29.96 -7.50
CA VAL A 25 -35.15 -28.90 -7.46
C VAL A 25 -35.69 -27.64 -8.13
N ALA A 26 -35.99 -26.62 -7.34
CA ALA A 26 -36.43 -25.32 -7.87
C ALA A 26 -35.23 -24.40 -8.12
N CYS A 27 -34.95 -24.06 -9.37
CA CYS A 27 -33.96 -23.04 -9.72
C CYS A 27 -34.63 -21.66 -9.77
N VAL A 28 -34.43 -20.87 -8.72
CA VAL A 28 -35.02 -19.54 -8.53
C VAL A 28 -34.01 -18.47 -8.91
N GLY A 29 -34.37 -17.55 -9.79
CA GLY A 29 -33.43 -16.49 -10.14
C GLY A 29 -33.92 -15.49 -11.16
N ASN A 30 -32.98 -14.77 -11.76
CA ASN A 30 -33.25 -13.70 -12.71
C ASN A 30 -33.07 -14.15 -14.18
N SER A 31 -32.70 -13.22 -15.07
CA SER A 31 -32.42 -13.48 -16.50
C SER A 31 -31.34 -14.55 -16.72
N ILE A 32 -30.37 -14.68 -15.82
CA ILE A 32 -29.31 -15.68 -15.94
C ILE A 32 -29.87 -17.08 -15.68
N THR A 33 -30.72 -17.24 -14.65
CA THR A 33 -31.44 -18.50 -14.42
C THR A 33 -32.42 -18.81 -15.53
N TYR A 34 -33.08 -17.78 -16.07
CA TYR A 34 -33.92 -17.91 -17.26
C TYR A 34 -33.10 -18.36 -18.50
N GLY A 35 -31.82 -18.03 -18.60
CA GLY A 35 -31.01 -18.34 -19.79
C GLY A 35 -31.17 -17.29 -20.89
N THR A 36 -31.36 -16.02 -20.53
CA THR A 36 -31.29 -14.89 -21.47
C THR A 36 -29.93 -14.87 -22.17
N GLY A 37 -29.93 -14.62 -23.49
CA GLY A 37 -28.71 -14.57 -24.30
C GLY A 37 -28.28 -15.91 -24.92
N LEU A 38 -28.85 -17.04 -24.46
CA LEU A 38 -28.63 -18.36 -25.07
C LEU A 38 -29.43 -18.51 -26.36
N SER A 39 -28.87 -19.21 -27.35
CA SER A 39 -29.55 -19.46 -28.62
C SER A 39 -30.72 -20.43 -28.47
N ASP A 40 -30.62 -21.39 -27.55
CA ASP A 40 -31.72 -22.28 -27.16
C ASP A 40 -31.72 -22.53 -25.64
N ARG A 41 -32.45 -21.69 -24.91
CA ARG A 41 -32.56 -21.82 -23.45
C ARG A 41 -33.20 -23.13 -23.00
N ALA A 42 -34.03 -23.76 -23.84
CA ALA A 42 -34.74 -24.99 -23.51
C ALA A 42 -33.81 -26.21 -23.47
N THR A 43 -32.59 -26.09 -24.02
CA THR A 43 -31.57 -27.13 -23.93
C THR A 43 -30.29 -26.69 -23.23
N GLN A 44 -30.00 -25.38 -23.21
CA GLN A 44 -28.73 -24.80 -22.78
C GLN A 44 -28.77 -24.06 -21.44
N SER A 45 -29.94 -23.68 -20.90
CA SER A 45 -29.97 -22.99 -19.60
C SER A 45 -29.44 -23.88 -18.48
N TYR A 46 -28.80 -23.29 -17.46
CA TYR A 46 -28.18 -24.09 -16.40
C TYR A 46 -29.17 -25.03 -15.68
N PRO A 47 -30.46 -24.70 -15.46
CA PRO A 47 -31.41 -25.63 -14.85
C PRO A 47 -31.66 -26.87 -15.72
N ILE A 48 -31.73 -26.70 -17.05
CA ILE A 48 -31.91 -27.84 -17.97
C ILE A 48 -30.65 -28.70 -18.03
N GLN A 49 -29.47 -28.08 -18.03
CA GLN A 49 -28.22 -28.82 -17.96
C GLN A 49 -28.09 -29.56 -16.61
N LEU A 50 -28.53 -28.95 -15.51
CA LEU A 50 -28.57 -29.57 -14.19
C LEU A 50 -29.49 -30.79 -14.16
N GLN A 51 -30.68 -30.73 -14.80
CA GLN A 51 -31.56 -31.88 -14.95
C GLN A 51 -30.85 -33.07 -15.60
N LYS A 52 -30.07 -32.81 -16.67
CA LYS A 52 -29.29 -33.86 -17.36
C LYS A 52 -28.23 -34.48 -16.45
N LEU A 53 -27.56 -33.67 -15.63
CA LEU A 53 -26.53 -34.15 -14.70
C LEU A 53 -27.12 -34.96 -13.54
N LEU A 54 -28.24 -34.53 -12.98
CA LEU A 54 -28.90 -35.19 -11.85
C LEU A 54 -29.66 -36.47 -12.24
N GLY A 55 -30.12 -36.55 -13.49
CA GLY A 55 -30.85 -37.70 -14.02
C GLY A 55 -32.29 -37.84 -13.48
N GLU A 56 -32.92 -38.97 -13.78
CA GLU A 56 -34.38 -39.17 -13.61
C GLU A 56 -34.88 -39.21 -12.15
N ARG A 57 -33.95 -39.33 -11.18
CA ARG A 57 -34.28 -39.28 -9.74
C ARG A 57 -34.69 -37.88 -9.28
N TYR A 58 -34.34 -36.85 -10.06
CA TYR A 58 -34.62 -35.46 -9.76
C TYR A 58 -35.56 -34.87 -10.81
N GLU A 59 -36.37 -33.91 -10.37
CA GLU A 59 -37.20 -33.05 -11.21
C GLU A 59 -36.73 -31.60 -11.01
N VAL A 60 -36.03 -31.04 -12.00
CA VAL A 60 -35.46 -29.70 -11.94
C VAL A 60 -36.32 -28.75 -12.75
N GLU A 61 -36.82 -27.70 -12.11
CA GLU A 61 -37.64 -26.67 -12.77
C GLU A 61 -36.98 -25.29 -12.75
N ASN A 62 -37.22 -24.53 -13.82
CA ASN A 62 -36.63 -23.22 -14.05
C ASN A 62 -37.63 -22.10 -13.74
N PHE A 63 -37.43 -21.42 -12.61
CA PHE A 63 -38.22 -20.27 -12.16
C PHE A 63 -37.46 -18.94 -12.32
N GLY A 64 -36.58 -18.85 -13.32
CA GLY A 64 -35.88 -17.63 -13.66
C GLY A 64 -36.80 -16.56 -14.26
N LYS A 65 -36.67 -15.30 -13.84
CA LYS A 65 -37.43 -14.17 -14.41
C LYS A 65 -36.51 -13.03 -14.87
N PRO A 66 -36.46 -12.71 -16.17
CA PRO A 66 -35.60 -11.63 -16.67
C PRO A 66 -35.84 -10.28 -16.00
N GLY A 67 -34.75 -9.62 -15.62
CA GLY A 67 -34.77 -8.32 -14.94
C GLY A 67 -35.23 -8.35 -13.48
N ALA A 68 -35.55 -9.52 -12.90
CA ALA A 68 -36.03 -9.57 -11.52
C ALA A 68 -34.95 -9.18 -10.50
N THR A 69 -35.33 -8.34 -9.54
CA THR A 69 -34.54 -7.88 -8.40
C THR A 69 -34.86 -8.73 -7.16
N LEU A 70 -33.89 -8.92 -6.27
CA LEU A 70 -34.16 -9.48 -4.95
C LEU A 70 -34.92 -8.47 -4.08
N LEU A 71 -34.53 -7.19 -4.16
CA LEU A 71 -35.12 -6.11 -3.38
C LEU A 71 -36.62 -5.98 -3.68
N ASN A 72 -37.43 -5.99 -2.61
CA ASN A 72 -38.89 -5.83 -2.69
C ASN A 72 -39.32 -4.42 -3.11
N GLN A 73 -38.44 -3.44 -2.90
CA GLN A 73 -38.58 -2.06 -3.36
C GLN A 73 -37.82 -1.78 -4.67
N GLY A 74 -37.13 -2.79 -5.22
CA GLY A 74 -36.45 -2.67 -6.50
C GLY A 74 -37.44 -2.46 -7.64
N HIS A 75 -36.93 -2.10 -8.81
CA HIS A 75 -37.73 -1.77 -9.98
C HIS A 75 -38.51 -2.96 -10.56
N ARG A 76 -38.11 -4.21 -10.24
CA ARG A 76 -38.84 -5.42 -10.65
C ARG A 76 -38.71 -6.55 -9.62
N PRO A 77 -39.38 -6.45 -8.46
CA PRO A 77 -39.23 -7.43 -7.37
C PRO A 77 -39.62 -8.84 -7.78
N TYR A 78 -38.77 -9.82 -7.52
CA TYR A 78 -39.04 -11.23 -7.84
C TYR A 78 -40.31 -11.74 -7.16
N THR A 79 -40.56 -11.32 -5.91
CA THR A 79 -41.74 -11.69 -5.09
C THR A 79 -43.08 -11.22 -5.67
N ARG A 80 -43.06 -10.37 -6.71
CA ARG A 80 -44.26 -9.90 -7.43
C ARG A 80 -44.42 -10.50 -8.82
N GLN A 81 -43.57 -11.47 -9.17
CA GLN A 81 -43.60 -12.13 -10.49
C GLN A 81 -44.33 -13.47 -10.40
N GLU A 82 -44.93 -13.92 -11.50
CA GLU A 82 -45.61 -15.21 -11.57
C GLU A 82 -44.67 -16.39 -11.27
N GLU A 83 -43.39 -16.27 -11.66
CA GLU A 83 -42.38 -17.29 -11.41
C GLU A 83 -42.16 -17.55 -9.92
N TYR A 84 -42.31 -16.54 -9.06
CA TYR A 84 -42.24 -16.70 -7.61
C TYR A 84 -43.39 -17.58 -7.09
N GLN A 85 -44.62 -17.32 -7.52
CA GLN A 85 -45.77 -18.13 -7.12
C GLN A 85 -45.62 -19.58 -7.62
N LYS A 86 -45.20 -19.77 -8.88
CA LYS A 86 -44.94 -21.10 -9.44
C LYS A 86 -43.85 -21.86 -8.67
N ALA A 87 -42.80 -21.17 -8.22
CA ALA A 87 -41.74 -21.78 -7.41
C ALA A 87 -42.24 -22.23 -6.02
N LEU A 88 -43.14 -21.45 -5.39
CA LEU A 88 -43.79 -21.83 -4.13
C LEU A 88 -44.72 -23.03 -4.32
N ASP A 89 -45.57 -22.99 -5.35
CA ASP A 89 -46.52 -24.06 -5.66
C ASP A 89 -45.82 -25.38 -6.01
N PHE A 90 -44.64 -25.30 -6.64
CA PHE A 90 -43.81 -26.46 -6.94
C PHE A 90 -43.31 -27.19 -5.67
N ALA A 91 -43.18 -26.45 -4.56
CA ALA A 91 -42.75 -26.93 -3.24
C ALA A 91 -41.50 -27.82 -3.32
N GLY A 92 -40.41 -27.25 -3.86
CA GLY A 92 -39.16 -27.98 -4.08
C GLY A 92 -38.58 -28.57 -2.79
N ASP A 93 -37.95 -29.75 -2.89
CA ASP A 93 -37.16 -30.36 -1.82
C ASP A 93 -35.79 -29.66 -1.69
N ILE A 94 -35.30 -29.13 -2.80
CA ILE A 94 -34.10 -28.30 -2.89
C ILE A 94 -34.45 -27.01 -3.63
N VAL A 95 -34.09 -25.86 -3.08
CA VAL A 95 -34.27 -24.57 -3.75
C VAL A 95 -32.91 -23.90 -3.90
N VAL A 96 -32.56 -23.58 -5.15
CA VAL A 96 -31.31 -22.91 -5.52
C VAL A 96 -31.62 -21.47 -5.91
N ILE A 97 -31.14 -20.50 -5.14
CA ILE A 97 -31.47 -19.08 -5.33
C ILE A 97 -30.27 -18.31 -5.92
N HIS A 98 -30.49 -17.71 -7.09
CA HIS A 98 -29.56 -16.82 -7.79
C HIS A 98 -30.25 -15.49 -8.17
N LEU A 99 -30.33 -14.60 -7.18
CA LEU A 99 -30.83 -13.23 -7.28
C LEU A 99 -29.77 -12.26 -6.74
N GLY A 100 -29.87 -10.97 -7.09
CA GLY A 100 -28.89 -9.94 -6.72
C GLY A 100 -28.30 -9.18 -7.92
N ILE A 101 -28.12 -9.84 -9.08
CA ILE A 101 -27.43 -9.19 -10.22
C ILE A 101 -28.14 -7.92 -10.68
N ASN A 102 -29.47 -7.96 -10.84
CA ASN A 102 -30.23 -6.78 -11.27
C ASN A 102 -30.31 -5.71 -10.19
N ASP A 103 -30.09 -6.07 -8.91
CA ASP A 103 -30.04 -5.11 -7.81
C ASP A 103 -28.83 -4.17 -7.94
N THR A 104 -27.81 -4.50 -8.76
CA THR A 104 -26.71 -3.57 -9.15
C THR A 104 -27.16 -2.42 -10.05
N ASP A 105 -28.46 -2.28 -10.34
CA ASP A 105 -28.99 -1.13 -11.07
C ASP A 105 -29.07 0.11 -10.14
N PRO A 106 -28.74 1.33 -10.62
CA PRO A 106 -28.83 2.56 -9.83
C PRO A 106 -30.24 2.86 -9.30
N ARG A 107 -31.29 2.31 -9.91
CA ARG A 107 -32.66 2.42 -9.39
C ARG A 107 -32.86 1.65 -8.08
N ASP A 108 -32.01 0.64 -7.81
CA ASP A 108 -32.17 -0.30 -6.72
C ASP A 108 -31.14 -0.10 -5.62
N TRP A 109 -29.87 -0.48 -5.84
CA TRP A 109 -28.87 -0.57 -4.77
C TRP A 109 -28.68 0.75 -4.02
N ALA A 110 -28.54 1.85 -4.77
CA ALA A 110 -28.31 3.17 -4.20
C ALA A 110 -29.43 3.63 -3.26
N ASN A 111 -30.67 3.19 -3.51
CA ASN A 111 -31.85 3.62 -2.77
C ASN A 111 -32.29 2.64 -1.68
N TYR A 112 -32.04 1.33 -1.86
CA TYR A 112 -32.70 0.29 -1.06
C TYR A 112 -31.77 -0.79 -0.50
N ARG A 113 -30.45 -0.67 -0.63
CA ARG A 113 -29.48 -1.69 -0.15
C ARG A 113 -29.69 -2.15 1.31
N ASP A 114 -30.14 -1.27 2.19
CA ASP A 114 -30.37 -1.58 3.62
C ASP A 114 -31.45 -2.66 3.82
N PHE A 115 -32.32 -2.87 2.83
CA PHE A 115 -33.35 -3.91 2.87
C PHE A 115 -32.90 -5.25 2.28
N PHE A 116 -31.75 -5.33 1.61
CA PHE A 116 -31.36 -6.52 0.84
C PHE A 116 -31.29 -7.80 1.69
N VAL A 117 -30.60 -7.75 2.84
CA VAL A 117 -30.48 -8.90 3.74
C VAL A 117 -31.84 -9.32 4.29
N LYS A 118 -32.67 -8.35 4.71
CA LYS A 118 -34.02 -8.60 5.23
C LYS A 118 -34.90 -9.26 4.17
N ASP A 119 -34.91 -8.72 2.95
CA ASP A 119 -35.73 -9.21 1.85
C ASP A 119 -35.29 -10.61 1.42
N TYR A 120 -33.98 -10.89 1.41
CA TYR A 120 -33.47 -12.25 1.15
C TYR A 120 -33.92 -13.24 2.21
N LEU A 121 -33.76 -12.91 3.50
CA LEU A 121 -34.17 -13.80 4.60
C LEU A 121 -35.67 -14.08 4.52
N SER A 122 -36.48 -13.05 4.24
CA SER A 122 -37.92 -13.21 4.05
C SER A 122 -38.25 -14.14 2.87
N LEU A 123 -37.51 -14.04 1.76
CA LEU A 123 -37.68 -14.94 0.61
C LEU A 123 -37.39 -16.40 1.00
N ILE A 124 -36.28 -16.65 1.69
CA ILE A 124 -35.92 -17.99 2.19
C ILE A 124 -37.03 -18.55 3.10
N ASP A 125 -37.55 -17.73 4.01
CA ASP A 125 -38.61 -18.15 4.93
C ASP A 125 -39.92 -18.49 4.21
N THR A 126 -40.20 -17.85 3.06
CA THR A 126 -41.38 -18.23 2.26
C THR A 126 -41.26 -19.63 1.65
N PHE A 127 -40.07 -20.00 1.18
CA PHE A 127 -39.83 -21.37 0.69
C PHE A 127 -39.88 -22.40 1.82
N ARG A 128 -39.37 -22.08 3.01
CA ARG A 128 -39.50 -22.94 4.21
C ARG A 128 -40.94 -23.11 4.65
N LYS A 129 -41.80 -22.10 4.46
CA LYS A 129 -43.24 -22.23 4.71
C LYS A 129 -43.93 -23.12 3.69
N ALA A 130 -43.53 -23.06 2.42
CA ALA A 130 -44.07 -23.91 1.37
C ALA A 130 -43.66 -25.38 1.54
N ASN A 131 -42.41 -25.63 1.97
CA ASN A 131 -41.91 -26.95 2.33
C ASN A 131 -40.99 -26.86 3.56
N PRO A 132 -41.43 -27.30 4.76
CA PRO A 132 -40.63 -27.22 5.98
C PRO A 132 -39.30 -27.99 5.95
N ASP A 133 -39.21 -29.03 5.12
CA ASP A 133 -38.02 -29.89 4.99
C ASP A 133 -37.08 -29.42 3.87
N VAL A 134 -37.35 -28.26 3.26
CA VAL A 134 -36.58 -27.75 2.11
C VAL A 134 -35.10 -27.52 2.45
N ARG A 135 -34.22 -28.02 1.58
CA ARG A 135 -32.80 -27.65 1.57
C ARG A 135 -32.59 -26.40 0.71
N ILE A 136 -32.18 -25.32 1.35
CA ILE A 136 -31.91 -24.05 0.67
C ILE A 136 -30.43 -23.94 0.32
N ILE A 137 -30.15 -23.62 -0.94
CA ILE A 137 -28.81 -23.30 -1.46
C ILE A 137 -28.88 -21.91 -2.07
N ILE A 138 -28.02 -20.99 -1.63
CA ILE A 138 -27.92 -19.66 -2.24
C ILE A 138 -26.56 -19.49 -2.92
N ALA A 139 -26.51 -18.68 -3.98
CA ALA A 139 -25.31 -18.50 -4.77
C ALA A 139 -24.73 -17.09 -4.64
N ARG A 140 -23.40 -16.98 -4.46
CA ARG A 140 -22.70 -15.77 -4.92
C ARG A 140 -22.97 -15.58 -6.40
N MET A 141 -23.08 -14.32 -6.80
CA MET A 141 -23.52 -13.95 -8.14
C MET A 141 -22.51 -14.37 -9.21
N THR A 142 -22.95 -14.48 -10.46
CA THR A 142 -22.03 -14.57 -11.60
C THR A 142 -21.21 -13.27 -11.73
N PRO A 143 -20.06 -13.27 -12.41
CA PRO A 143 -19.31 -12.04 -12.63
C PRO A 143 -20.07 -11.05 -13.51
N ILE A 144 -19.74 -9.77 -13.37
CA ILE A 144 -20.02 -8.72 -14.37
C ILE A 144 -18.68 -8.30 -14.94
N ALA A 145 -18.50 -8.39 -16.27
CA ALA A 145 -17.23 -8.07 -16.90
C ALA A 145 -17.01 -6.56 -17.07
N ASP A 146 -15.75 -6.14 -17.20
CA ASP A 146 -15.29 -4.75 -17.33
C ASP A 146 -15.91 -3.98 -18.51
N ARG A 147 -16.42 -4.72 -19.51
CA ARG A 147 -17.10 -4.18 -20.71
C ARG A 147 -18.51 -3.65 -20.43
N HIS A 148 -19.08 -3.89 -19.26
CA HIS A 148 -20.40 -3.37 -18.92
C HIS A 148 -20.38 -1.83 -18.88
N ASN A 149 -21.37 -1.18 -19.50
CA ASN A 149 -21.39 0.28 -19.68
C ASN A 149 -21.35 1.08 -18.36
N ARG A 150 -21.89 0.52 -17.27
CA ARG A 150 -21.91 1.10 -15.92
C ARG A 150 -20.88 0.48 -14.97
N PHE A 151 -19.92 -0.30 -15.50
CA PHE A 151 -18.95 -1.02 -14.66
C PHE A 151 -18.26 -0.10 -13.66
N LEU A 152 -17.76 1.06 -14.14
CA LEU A 152 -17.07 2.05 -13.32
C LEU A 152 -17.99 3.04 -12.60
N SER A 153 -19.27 3.13 -12.98
CA SER A 153 -20.20 4.10 -12.39
C SER A 153 -20.97 3.55 -11.19
N GLY A 154 -20.58 2.38 -10.67
CA GLY A 154 -21.15 1.77 -9.47
C GLY A 154 -21.42 0.27 -9.58
N THR A 155 -21.67 -0.28 -10.78
CA THR A 155 -22.07 -1.69 -10.92
C THR A 155 -21.02 -2.67 -10.39
N ARG A 156 -19.72 -2.43 -10.61
CA ARG A 156 -18.63 -3.27 -10.05
C ARG A 156 -18.64 -3.26 -8.52
N ASP A 157 -18.77 -2.08 -7.92
CA ASP A 157 -18.65 -1.91 -6.47
C ASP A 157 -19.87 -2.49 -5.75
N TRP A 158 -21.07 -2.18 -6.26
CA TRP A 158 -22.32 -2.74 -5.75
C TRP A 158 -22.40 -4.26 -5.93
N HIS A 159 -21.82 -4.79 -7.01
CA HIS A 159 -21.67 -6.24 -7.15
C HIS A 159 -20.88 -6.85 -5.98
N GLY A 160 -19.74 -6.23 -5.62
CA GLY A 160 -18.94 -6.64 -4.46
C GLY A 160 -19.70 -6.55 -3.13
N GLU A 161 -20.43 -5.44 -2.91
CA GLU A 161 -21.25 -5.25 -1.71
C GLU A 161 -22.37 -6.31 -1.61
N ILE A 162 -23.06 -6.58 -2.72
CA ILE A 162 -24.12 -7.60 -2.78
C ILE A 162 -23.56 -8.99 -2.48
N GLN A 163 -22.40 -9.36 -3.01
CA GLN A 163 -21.80 -10.67 -2.67
C GLN A 163 -21.53 -10.81 -1.17
N THR A 164 -21.04 -9.74 -0.53
CA THR A 164 -20.83 -9.71 0.93
C THR A 164 -22.15 -9.82 1.69
N ALA A 165 -23.21 -9.18 1.21
CA ALA A 165 -24.55 -9.32 1.76
C ALA A 165 -25.10 -10.75 1.61
N ILE A 166 -24.87 -11.41 0.48
CA ILE A 166 -25.25 -12.82 0.25
C ILE A 166 -24.53 -13.75 1.23
N GLU A 167 -23.24 -13.54 1.48
CA GLU A 167 -22.50 -14.32 2.48
C GLU A 167 -23.05 -14.13 3.89
N THR A 168 -23.48 -12.91 4.21
CA THR A 168 -24.14 -12.60 5.48
C THR A 168 -25.47 -13.34 5.58
N VAL A 169 -26.29 -13.32 4.53
CA VAL A 169 -27.56 -14.09 4.46
C VAL A 169 -27.31 -15.57 4.66
N ALA A 170 -26.32 -16.16 3.97
CA ALA A 170 -25.99 -17.59 4.10
C ALA A 170 -25.71 -17.97 5.56
N ARG A 171 -24.89 -17.15 6.23
CA ARG A 171 -24.50 -17.35 7.63
C ARG A 171 -25.69 -17.25 8.58
N TYR A 172 -26.51 -16.20 8.46
CA TYR A 172 -27.65 -15.97 9.35
C TYR A 172 -28.81 -16.94 9.12
N ALA A 173 -29.08 -17.30 7.86
CA ALA A 173 -30.13 -18.27 7.55
C ALA A 173 -29.71 -19.72 7.84
N GLY A 174 -28.41 -19.99 8.06
CA GLY A 174 -27.87 -21.34 8.22
C GLY A 174 -28.03 -22.19 6.97
N VAL A 175 -27.86 -21.59 5.78
CA VAL A 175 -28.07 -22.25 4.48
C VAL A 175 -26.74 -22.44 3.75
N GLN A 176 -26.70 -23.39 2.81
CA GLN A 176 -25.49 -23.65 2.02
C GLN A 176 -25.23 -22.50 1.03
N LEU A 177 -23.97 -22.07 0.95
CA LEU A 177 -23.51 -21.09 -0.03
C LEU A 177 -22.72 -21.79 -1.14
N ILE A 178 -23.10 -21.55 -2.40
CA ILE A 178 -22.32 -21.91 -3.58
C ILE A 178 -21.78 -20.66 -4.27
N ASP A 179 -20.85 -20.82 -5.21
CA ASP A 179 -20.14 -19.72 -5.83
C ASP A 179 -20.19 -19.81 -7.36
N PHE A 180 -21.06 -19.00 -8.00
CA PHE A 180 -21.06 -18.85 -9.45
C PHE A 180 -20.04 -17.83 -9.95
N HIS A 181 -19.46 -17.01 -9.07
CA HIS A 181 -18.47 -16.00 -9.43
C HIS A 181 -17.14 -16.65 -9.79
N LYS A 182 -16.55 -17.35 -8.82
CA LYS A 182 -15.18 -17.88 -8.88
C LYS A 182 -14.88 -18.74 -10.11
N PRO A 183 -15.75 -19.69 -10.54
CA PRO A 183 -15.43 -20.53 -11.69
C PRO A 183 -15.58 -19.81 -13.04
N LEU A 184 -16.32 -18.69 -13.10
CA LEU A 184 -16.52 -17.91 -14.33
C LEU A 184 -15.59 -16.69 -14.42
N TYR A 185 -15.10 -16.17 -13.30
CA TYR A 185 -14.35 -14.90 -13.24
C TYR A 185 -13.09 -14.85 -14.12
N PRO A 186 -12.29 -15.93 -14.25
CA PRO A 186 -11.13 -15.95 -15.16
C PRO A 186 -11.50 -15.98 -16.66
N TYR A 187 -12.79 -16.14 -17.00
CA TYR A 187 -13.28 -16.39 -18.34
C TYR A 187 -14.29 -15.32 -18.79
N PRO A 188 -13.89 -14.03 -18.86
CA PRO A 188 -14.79 -12.95 -19.25
C PRO A 188 -15.36 -13.11 -20.66
N PHE A 189 -14.76 -13.92 -21.54
CA PHE A 189 -15.30 -14.20 -22.88
C PHE A 189 -16.60 -15.04 -22.82
N LEU A 190 -16.81 -15.80 -21.74
CA LEU A 190 -18.06 -16.53 -21.49
C LEU A 190 -19.23 -15.60 -21.13
N LEU A 191 -19.00 -14.28 -21.04
CA LEU A 191 -19.99 -13.24 -20.79
C LEU A 191 -20.01 -12.27 -21.99
N PRO A 192 -20.57 -12.64 -23.15
CA PRO A 192 -20.48 -11.87 -24.39
C PRO A 192 -21.07 -10.46 -24.29
N ASP A 193 -22.08 -10.26 -23.45
CA ASP A 193 -22.69 -8.96 -23.14
C ASP A 193 -22.26 -8.40 -21.77
N ALA A 194 -21.20 -8.96 -21.20
CA ALA A 194 -20.65 -8.68 -19.87
C ALA A 194 -21.50 -9.14 -18.68
N VAL A 195 -22.64 -9.81 -18.88
CA VAL A 195 -23.52 -10.23 -17.77
C VAL A 195 -24.01 -11.67 -17.92
N HIS A 196 -24.49 -12.07 -19.10
CA HIS A 196 -25.14 -13.36 -19.32
C HIS A 196 -24.13 -14.42 -19.78
N PRO A 197 -24.08 -15.59 -19.12
CA PRO A 197 -23.22 -16.71 -19.54
C PRO A 197 -23.59 -17.29 -20.91
N THR A 198 -22.60 -17.74 -21.67
CA THR A 198 -22.80 -18.63 -22.83
C THR A 198 -23.30 -20.01 -22.38
N ALA A 199 -23.60 -20.91 -23.34
CA ALA A 199 -24.00 -22.29 -23.03
C ALA A 199 -22.95 -23.04 -22.19
N GLU A 200 -21.67 -22.77 -22.43
CA GLU A 200 -20.56 -23.32 -21.62
C GLU A 200 -20.54 -22.70 -20.22
N GLY A 201 -20.70 -21.38 -20.09
CA GLY A 201 -20.82 -20.74 -18.79
C GLY A 201 -22.01 -21.25 -17.97
N ALA A 202 -23.14 -21.51 -18.62
CA ALA A 202 -24.30 -22.16 -18.02
C ALA A 202 -24.00 -23.62 -17.60
N ALA A 203 -23.17 -24.35 -18.34
CA ALA A 203 -22.72 -25.70 -17.96
C ALA A 203 -21.86 -25.67 -16.69
N ILE A 204 -20.98 -24.68 -16.55
CA ILE A 204 -20.17 -24.46 -15.35
C ILE A 204 -21.07 -24.18 -14.13
N MET A 205 -22.10 -23.35 -14.30
CA MET A 205 -23.09 -23.11 -13.24
C MET A 205 -23.85 -24.39 -12.87
N ALA A 206 -24.34 -25.14 -13.87
CA ALA A 206 -25.04 -26.40 -13.64
C ALA A 206 -24.18 -27.41 -12.88
N LYS A 207 -22.90 -27.54 -13.25
CA LYS A 207 -21.95 -28.39 -12.52
C LYS A 207 -21.71 -27.93 -11.08
N THR A 208 -21.65 -26.62 -10.85
CA THR A 208 -21.50 -26.05 -9.50
C THR A 208 -22.69 -26.42 -8.61
N VAL A 209 -23.92 -26.33 -9.14
CA VAL A 209 -25.13 -26.74 -8.41
C VAL A 209 -25.17 -28.26 -8.22
N TYR A 210 -24.85 -29.02 -9.27
CA TYR A 210 -24.78 -30.47 -9.22
C TYR A 210 -23.90 -30.96 -8.08
N SER A 211 -22.65 -30.49 -8.03
CA SER A 211 -21.70 -30.86 -6.97
C SER A 211 -22.18 -30.50 -5.58
N ALA A 212 -22.84 -29.34 -5.42
CA ALA A 212 -23.41 -28.94 -4.14
C ALA A 212 -24.57 -29.85 -3.71
N ILE A 213 -25.44 -30.27 -4.63
CA ILE A 213 -26.57 -31.16 -4.36
C ILE A 213 -26.08 -32.56 -3.99
N THR A 214 -25.20 -33.14 -4.81
CA THR A 214 -24.79 -34.54 -4.72
C THR A 214 -23.63 -34.78 -3.75
N GLY A 215 -22.83 -33.75 -3.47
CA GLY A 215 -21.55 -33.89 -2.77
C GLY A 215 -20.42 -34.43 -3.65
N ASP A 216 -20.65 -34.63 -4.95
CA ASP A 216 -19.66 -35.12 -5.91
C ASP A 216 -18.86 -33.94 -6.49
N TYR A 217 -17.59 -33.84 -6.09
CA TYR A 217 -16.63 -32.85 -6.59
C TYR A 217 -15.58 -33.50 -7.52
N GLY A 218 -15.84 -34.73 -7.94
CA GLY A 218 -15.02 -35.56 -8.80
C GLY A 218 -13.85 -36.20 -8.07
N GLY A 219 -13.99 -36.48 -6.76
CA GLY A 219 -13.02 -37.17 -5.92
C GLY A 219 -11.72 -36.43 -5.65
N LEU A 220 -10.77 -37.13 -5.02
CA LEU A 220 -9.50 -36.59 -4.56
C LEU A 220 -8.63 -36.02 -5.70
N LYS A 221 -8.30 -34.72 -5.62
CA LYS A 221 -7.41 -33.97 -6.53
C LYS A 221 -6.55 -32.96 -5.78
N LEU A 222 -5.35 -32.72 -6.31
CA LEU A 222 -4.37 -31.73 -5.84
C LEU A 222 -3.98 -30.79 -6.99
N SER A 223 -3.27 -29.70 -6.67
CA SER A 223 -2.65 -28.85 -7.68
C SER A 223 -1.71 -29.69 -8.58
N PRO A 224 -1.64 -29.41 -9.90
CA PRO A 224 -0.71 -30.09 -10.81
C PRO A 224 0.77 -29.97 -10.42
N LEU A 225 1.14 -29.02 -9.54
CA LEU A 225 2.51 -28.88 -9.05
C LEU A 225 2.96 -30.02 -8.13
N TYR A 226 2.02 -30.78 -7.58
CA TYR A 226 2.33 -31.96 -6.79
C TYR A 226 2.64 -33.11 -7.75
N THR A 227 3.92 -33.35 -7.98
CA THR A 227 4.45 -34.46 -8.80
C THR A 227 5.62 -35.11 -8.06
N ASP A 228 6.14 -36.22 -8.60
CA ASP A 228 7.42 -36.77 -8.15
C ASP A 228 8.54 -35.73 -8.31
N ASN A 229 9.62 -35.90 -7.54
CA ASN A 229 10.83 -35.04 -7.53
C ASN A 229 10.64 -33.60 -7.02
N MET A 230 9.46 -33.23 -6.53
CA MET A 230 9.18 -31.86 -6.10
C MET A 230 10.00 -31.39 -4.89
N VAL A 231 10.07 -30.08 -4.69
CA VAL A 231 10.66 -29.45 -3.50
C VAL A 231 9.59 -28.69 -2.73
N LEU A 232 9.33 -29.10 -1.48
CA LEU A 232 8.46 -28.37 -0.56
C LEU A 232 9.29 -27.35 0.23
N GLN A 233 8.69 -26.18 0.53
CA GLN A 233 9.37 -25.14 1.29
C GLN A 233 9.69 -25.62 2.72
N ARG A 234 10.97 -25.52 3.12
CA ARG A 234 11.43 -25.90 4.46
C ARG A 234 11.12 -24.85 5.53
N ASP A 235 11.21 -25.27 6.79
CA ASP A 235 11.21 -24.43 7.99
C ASP A 235 9.99 -23.49 8.13
N THR A 236 8.89 -23.80 7.45
CA THR A 236 7.60 -23.12 7.59
C THR A 236 6.47 -24.15 7.66
N PRO A 237 5.36 -23.88 8.36
CA PRO A 237 4.18 -24.72 8.26
C PRO A 237 3.69 -24.81 6.81
N LEU A 238 3.41 -26.02 6.34
CA LEU A 238 2.99 -26.27 4.96
C LEU A 238 1.49 -26.58 4.93
N LEU A 239 0.72 -25.77 4.21
CA LEU A 239 -0.69 -26.03 3.97
C LEU A 239 -0.83 -26.95 2.75
N ILE A 240 -1.14 -28.22 2.97
CA ILE A 240 -1.51 -29.16 1.91
C ILE A 240 -3.02 -29.14 1.79
N GLN A 241 -3.53 -28.90 0.58
CA GLN A 241 -4.95 -28.72 0.33
C GLN A 241 -5.33 -29.17 -1.07
N GLY A 242 -6.60 -29.51 -1.26
CA GLY A 242 -7.12 -29.98 -2.53
C GLY A 242 -8.64 -30.05 -2.55
N THR A 243 -9.17 -30.80 -3.51
CA THR A 243 -10.59 -31.13 -3.57
C THR A 243 -10.80 -32.63 -3.38
N ALA A 244 -11.95 -33.01 -2.85
CA ALA A 244 -12.43 -34.38 -2.69
C ALA A 244 -13.96 -34.35 -2.58
N ASP A 245 -14.61 -35.51 -2.50
CA ASP A 245 -16.08 -35.52 -2.36
C ASP A 245 -16.48 -35.08 -0.95
N ALA A 246 -17.65 -34.45 -0.81
CA ALA A 246 -18.08 -33.83 0.44
C ALA A 246 -18.19 -34.87 1.57
N GLY A 247 -17.65 -34.55 2.75
CA GLY A 247 -17.66 -35.42 3.92
C GLY A 247 -16.67 -36.60 3.87
N GLU A 248 -15.96 -36.78 2.76
CA GLU A 248 -14.95 -37.83 2.59
C GLU A 248 -13.78 -37.59 3.56
N GLN A 249 -13.22 -38.67 4.11
CA GLN A 249 -12.07 -38.59 5.00
C GLN A 249 -10.78 -38.60 4.18
N VAL A 250 -9.96 -37.56 4.33
CA VAL A 250 -8.67 -37.43 3.65
C VAL A 250 -7.55 -37.65 4.67
N THR A 251 -6.65 -38.59 4.37
CA THR A 251 -5.44 -38.85 5.15
C THR A 251 -4.23 -38.30 4.40
N VAL A 252 -3.37 -37.53 5.07
CA VAL A 252 -2.13 -36.98 4.53
C VAL A 252 -0.95 -37.48 5.36
N CYS A 253 0.01 -38.14 4.72
CA CYS A 253 1.21 -38.69 5.34
C CYS A 253 2.47 -38.15 4.66
N ILE A 254 3.42 -37.66 5.46
CA ILE A 254 4.78 -37.33 4.99
C ILE A 254 5.77 -37.44 6.15
N ASN A 255 6.91 -38.09 5.91
CA ASN A 255 7.89 -38.40 6.95
C ASN A 255 7.21 -39.15 8.12
N ARG A 256 7.32 -38.64 9.36
CA ARG A 256 6.65 -39.18 10.57
C ARG A 256 5.30 -38.52 10.86
N GLN A 257 4.84 -37.61 10.00
CA GLN A 257 3.58 -36.90 10.19
C GLN A 257 2.45 -37.65 9.49
N GLN A 258 1.34 -37.84 10.21
CA GLN A 258 0.08 -38.34 9.69
C GLN A 258 -1.05 -37.45 10.20
N TRP A 259 -1.87 -36.98 9.27
CA TRP A 259 -3.00 -36.11 9.56
C TRP A 259 -4.24 -36.64 8.87
N ILE A 260 -5.38 -36.42 9.50
CA ILE A 260 -6.68 -36.83 9.00
C ILE A 260 -7.60 -35.62 9.06
N THR A 261 -8.29 -35.35 7.96
CA THR A 261 -9.29 -34.29 7.87
C THR A 261 -10.54 -34.81 7.17
N LYS A 262 -11.62 -34.03 7.21
CA LYS A 262 -12.84 -34.29 6.42
C LYS A 262 -13.03 -33.19 5.41
N THR A 263 -13.43 -33.57 4.20
CA THR A 263 -13.80 -32.63 3.16
C THR A 263 -15.04 -31.84 3.57
N THR A 264 -14.99 -30.52 3.41
CA THR A 264 -16.10 -29.61 3.65
C THR A 264 -17.25 -29.83 2.65
N PRO A 265 -18.47 -29.32 2.93
CA PRO A 265 -19.59 -29.42 2.01
C PRO A 265 -19.37 -28.80 0.63
N ASP A 266 -18.38 -27.91 0.47
CA ASP A 266 -17.98 -27.31 -0.82
C ASP A 266 -16.82 -28.06 -1.50
N GLY A 267 -16.53 -29.29 -1.07
CA GLY A 267 -15.58 -30.19 -1.72
C GLY A 267 -14.11 -29.87 -1.46
N LYS A 268 -13.80 -29.04 -0.47
CA LYS A 268 -12.42 -28.65 -0.13
C LYS A 268 -11.91 -29.38 1.10
N TRP A 269 -10.61 -29.61 1.15
CA TRP A 269 -9.95 -30.13 2.34
C TRP A 269 -8.57 -29.49 2.49
N SER A 270 -8.08 -29.40 3.72
CA SER A 270 -6.72 -28.95 3.99
C SER A 270 -6.17 -29.56 5.27
N VAL A 271 -4.84 -29.65 5.32
CA VAL A 271 -4.03 -30.10 6.45
C VAL A 271 -2.83 -29.15 6.57
N LYS A 272 -2.56 -28.69 7.79
CA LYS A 272 -1.35 -27.90 8.09
C LYS A 272 -0.27 -28.82 8.66
N LEU A 273 0.75 -29.09 7.86
CA LEU A 273 1.90 -29.89 8.28
C LEU A 273 2.84 -29.05 9.15
N SER A 274 3.49 -29.71 10.11
CA SER A 274 4.60 -29.13 10.85
C SER A 274 5.80 -28.90 9.91
N PRO A 275 6.62 -27.86 10.17
CA PRO A 275 7.77 -27.53 9.33
C PRO A 275 8.69 -28.72 9.05
N LEU A 276 9.04 -28.92 7.78
CA LEU A 276 10.03 -29.91 7.38
C LEU A 276 11.44 -29.31 7.45
N LYS A 277 12.40 -30.09 7.93
CA LYS A 277 13.82 -29.75 7.86
C LYS A 277 14.36 -30.06 6.47
N ALA A 278 15.33 -29.25 6.03
CA ALA A 278 16.01 -29.43 4.75
C ALA A 278 16.50 -30.88 4.58
N GLY A 279 16.26 -31.47 3.42
CA GLY A 279 16.66 -32.85 3.11
C GLY A 279 15.55 -33.66 2.44
N GLY A 280 15.51 -34.95 2.73
CA GLY A 280 14.72 -35.95 2.01
C GLY A 280 15.65 -37.09 1.50
N PRO A 281 15.19 -37.92 0.56
CA PRO A 281 13.86 -37.91 -0.04
C PRO A 281 12.77 -38.36 0.92
N TYR A 282 11.63 -37.68 0.88
CA TYR A 282 10.39 -38.08 1.53
C TYR A 282 9.42 -38.69 0.50
N THR A 283 8.37 -39.33 1.01
CA THR A 283 7.19 -39.70 0.25
C THR A 283 6.00 -38.93 0.83
N LEU A 284 5.27 -38.19 -0.02
CA LEU A 284 4.00 -37.58 0.32
C LEU A 284 2.88 -38.50 -0.18
N ALA A 285 2.06 -39.02 0.72
CA ALA A 285 0.90 -39.83 0.39
C ALA A 285 -0.38 -39.12 0.85
N ILE A 286 -1.36 -38.99 -0.03
CA ILE A 286 -2.70 -38.48 0.26
C ILE A 286 -3.71 -39.51 -0.18
N SER A 287 -4.63 -39.91 0.69
CA SER A 287 -5.63 -40.90 0.33
C SER A 287 -7.01 -40.60 0.92
N THR A 288 -8.01 -41.01 0.17
CA THR A 288 -9.37 -41.25 0.62
C THR A 288 -9.68 -42.75 0.53
N PRO A 289 -10.83 -43.24 1.02
CA PRO A 289 -11.18 -44.66 0.84
C PRO A 289 -11.25 -45.10 -0.63
N GLN A 290 -11.49 -44.17 -1.57
CA GLN A 290 -11.71 -44.43 -2.98
C GLN A 290 -10.46 -44.22 -3.84
N ARG A 291 -9.51 -43.38 -3.41
CA ARG A 291 -8.33 -43.02 -4.22
C ARG A 291 -7.11 -42.71 -3.35
N ALA A 292 -5.93 -43.14 -3.79
CA ALA A 292 -4.65 -42.76 -3.20
C ALA A 292 -3.74 -42.06 -4.24
N LEU A 293 -3.10 -40.97 -3.83
CA LEU A 293 -2.08 -40.22 -4.54
C LEU A 293 -0.77 -40.36 -3.78
N LYS A 294 0.31 -40.75 -4.46
CA LYS A 294 1.63 -40.96 -3.85
C LYS A 294 2.69 -40.26 -4.69
N TYR A 295 3.43 -39.35 -4.06
CA TYR A 295 4.54 -38.61 -4.66
C TYR A 295 5.83 -39.00 -3.96
N THR A 296 6.84 -39.31 -4.75
CA THR A 296 8.14 -39.85 -4.33
C THR A 296 9.27 -38.89 -4.67
N ASN A 297 10.43 -39.11 -4.05
CA ASN A 297 11.59 -38.22 -4.17
C ASN A 297 11.28 -36.74 -3.82
N VAL A 298 10.44 -36.54 -2.81
CA VAL A 298 10.05 -35.21 -2.34
C VAL A 298 11.16 -34.65 -1.47
N LEU A 299 11.71 -33.49 -1.82
CA LEU A 299 12.71 -32.80 -0.99
C LEU A 299 12.05 -31.68 -0.17
N ALA A 300 12.62 -31.37 0.98
CA ALA A 300 12.36 -30.13 1.69
C ALA A 300 13.54 -29.17 1.47
N GLY A 301 13.28 -27.97 0.98
CA GLY A 301 14.30 -27.02 0.53
C GLY A 301 13.75 -25.62 0.34
N GLU A 302 14.45 -24.80 -0.46
CA GLU A 302 13.99 -23.48 -0.86
C GLU A 302 13.24 -23.56 -2.19
N VAL A 303 12.11 -22.87 -2.31
CA VAL A 303 11.33 -22.84 -3.55
C VAL A 303 11.26 -21.40 -4.04
N TRP A 304 11.68 -21.14 -5.28
CA TRP A 304 11.65 -19.80 -5.88
C TRP A 304 10.85 -19.80 -7.18
N LEU A 305 10.08 -18.73 -7.37
CA LEU A 305 9.38 -18.47 -8.63
C LEU A 305 10.22 -17.53 -9.49
N CYS A 306 10.51 -17.96 -10.72
CA CYS A 306 11.30 -17.25 -11.72
C CYS A 306 10.37 -16.88 -12.88
N SER A 307 10.11 -15.58 -13.05
CA SER A 307 9.10 -15.13 -14.01
C SER A 307 9.48 -13.84 -14.73
N GLY A 308 8.70 -13.47 -15.73
CA GLY A 308 8.92 -12.30 -16.58
C GLY A 308 8.80 -12.65 -18.06
N GLN A 309 9.53 -11.90 -18.89
CA GLN A 309 9.45 -12.03 -20.35
C GLN A 309 10.69 -12.70 -20.97
N SER A 310 11.00 -12.36 -22.22
CA SER A 310 12.03 -12.99 -23.05
C SER A 310 13.43 -13.05 -22.42
N ASN A 311 13.82 -12.07 -21.60
CA ASN A 311 15.10 -12.11 -20.90
C ASN A 311 15.13 -13.10 -19.73
N MET A 312 13.99 -13.37 -19.08
CA MET A 312 13.84 -14.50 -18.16
C MET A 312 13.70 -15.82 -18.91
N GLU A 313 12.99 -15.86 -20.04
CA GLU A 313 12.81 -17.07 -20.88
C GLU A 313 14.13 -17.55 -21.53
N PHE A 314 15.10 -16.65 -21.68
CA PHE A 314 16.36 -16.89 -22.38
C PHE A 314 17.09 -18.13 -21.84
N MET A 315 17.35 -19.10 -22.72
CA MET A 315 17.81 -20.43 -22.32
C MET A 315 19.30 -20.46 -22.00
N LEU A 316 19.71 -21.35 -21.09
CA LEU A 316 21.12 -21.54 -20.73
C LEU A 316 22.00 -21.89 -21.94
N SER A 317 21.48 -22.68 -22.88
CA SER A 317 22.16 -23.02 -24.15
C SER A 317 22.44 -21.83 -25.06
N GLN A 318 21.69 -20.73 -24.89
CA GLN A 318 21.86 -19.49 -25.65
C GLN A 318 22.83 -18.52 -24.97
N ALA A 319 23.14 -18.74 -23.68
CA ALA A 319 24.02 -17.88 -22.91
C ALA A 319 25.48 -18.05 -23.32
N THR A 320 26.28 -16.98 -23.26
CA THR A 320 27.70 -16.98 -23.67
C THR A 320 28.52 -18.07 -22.96
N THR A 321 28.24 -18.33 -21.68
CA THR A 321 28.94 -19.34 -20.88
C THR A 321 28.28 -20.73 -20.93
N GLY A 322 27.12 -20.87 -21.59
CA GLY A 322 26.31 -22.10 -21.58
C GLY A 322 27.07 -23.35 -22.03
N LYS A 323 27.91 -23.23 -23.07
CA LYS A 323 28.75 -24.35 -23.56
C LYS A 323 29.68 -24.92 -22.48
N LYS A 324 30.17 -24.08 -21.58
CA LYS A 324 31.04 -24.48 -20.47
C LYS A 324 30.24 -24.98 -19.27
N ASP A 325 29.14 -24.31 -18.97
CA ASP A 325 28.41 -24.51 -17.71
C ASP A 325 27.43 -25.71 -17.78
N ILE A 326 26.84 -26.00 -18.94
CA ILE A 326 25.87 -27.11 -19.13
C ILE A 326 26.46 -28.49 -18.77
N PRO A 327 27.67 -28.88 -19.21
CA PRO A 327 28.25 -30.16 -18.83
C PRO A 327 28.44 -30.34 -17.31
N GLN A 328 28.46 -29.25 -16.55
CA GLN A 328 28.66 -29.22 -15.09
C GLN A 328 27.35 -28.96 -14.33
N ALA A 329 26.21 -28.91 -15.01
CA ALA A 329 24.93 -28.50 -14.45
C ALA A 329 24.21 -29.59 -13.63
N ALA A 330 24.70 -30.83 -13.65
CA ALA A 330 24.06 -31.94 -12.94
C ALA A 330 24.06 -31.70 -11.42
N ASP A 331 22.88 -31.61 -10.80
CA ASP A 331 22.72 -31.48 -9.35
C ASP A 331 21.41 -32.16 -8.90
N GLU A 332 21.54 -33.26 -8.16
CA GLU A 332 20.40 -34.02 -7.64
C GLU A 332 19.63 -33.31 -6.51
N GLN A 333 20.04 -32.13 -6.08
CA GLN A 333 19.32 -31.32 -5.11
C GLN A 333 18.84 -29.99 -5.71
N LEU A 334 19.16 -29.71 -6.97
CA LEU A 334 18.50 -28.66 -7.76
C LEU A 334 17.35 -29.30 -8.54
N ARG A 335 16.15 -28.75 -8.39
CA ARG A 335 14.92 -29.23 -9.04
C ARG A 335 14.32 -28.15 -9.91
N LEU A 336 13.95 -28.52 -11.12
CA LEU A 336 13.41 -27.60 -12.13
C LEU A 336 11.95 -27.97 -12.40
N TYR A 337 11.07 -26.97 -12.37
CA TYR A 337 9.69 -27.05 -12.83
C TYR A 337 9.49 -25.98 -13.91
N ASP A 338 9.58 -26.38 -15.17
CA ASP A 338 9.65 -25.47 -16.32
C ASP A 338 8.30 -25.38 -17.04
N MET A 339 7.48 -24.39 -16.65
CA MET A 339 6.17 -24.12 -17.25
C MET A 339 6.35 -23.51 -18.63
N LYS A 340 6.60 -24.36 -19.63
CA LYS A 340 6.76 -23.92 -21.02
C LYS A 340 5.42 -23.60 -21.67
N ALA A 341 5.40 -22.54 -22.47
CA ALA A 341 4.29 -22.27 -23.38
C ALA A 341 4.12 -23.42 -24.39
N ARG A 342 2.87 -23.78 -24.68
CA ARG A 342 2.52 -24.65 -25.81
C ARG A 342 2.83 -23.98 -27.14
N TRP A 343 2.61 -22.67 -27.22
CA TRP A 343 2.86 -21.84 -28.40
C TRP A 343 3.65 -20.59 -28.06
N ARG A 344 4.74 -20.35 -28.78
CA ARG A 344 5.49 -19.10 -28.68
C ARG A 344 4.70 -17.97 -29.32
N THR A 345 4.81 -16.79 -28.73
CA THR A 345 4.19 -15.53 -29.19
C THR A 345 4.95 -14.92 -30.37
N ASP A 346 5.41 -15.74 -31.32
CA ASP A 346 6.15 -15.34 -32.52
C ASP A 346 5.24 -14.64 -33.56
N ALA A 347 5.83 -13.96 -34.55
CA ALA A 347 5.09 -13.17 -35.55
C ALA A 347 4.41 -14.05 -36.62
N VAL A 348 3.51 -14.93 -36.19
CA VAL A 348 2.80 -15.90 -37.03
C VAL A 348 1.30 -15.85 -36.76
N GLN A 349 0.48 -16.35 -37.68
CA GLN A 349 -0.94 -16.59 -37.40
C GLN A 349 -1.08 -17.94 -36.68
N TRP A 350 -1.95 -18.01 -35.68
CA TRP A 350 -2.27 -19.28 -35.03
C TRP A 350 -3.53 -19.91 -35.61
N ASP A 351 -3.54 -21.23 -35.67
CA ASP A 351 -4.67 -22.03 -36.12
C ASP A 351 -5.82 -22.00 -35.09
N ALA A 352 -7.05 -22.27 -35.55
CA ALA A 352 -8.25 -22.19 -34.71
C ALA A 352 -8.21 -23.05 -33.42
N SER A 353 -7.55 -24.23 -33.45
CA SER A 353 -7.43 -25.09 -32.26
C SER A 353 -6.55 -24.49 -31.17
N VAL A 354 -5.57 -23.67 -31.54
CA VAL A 354 -4.75 -22.89 -30.59
C VAL A 354 -5.61 -21.86 -29.90
N LEU A 355 -6.40 -21.13 -30.68
CA LEU A 355 -7.28 -20.05 -30.20
C LEU A 355 -8.31 -20.57 -29.19
N ASP A 356 -8.90 -21.73 -29.45
CA ASP A 356 -9.79 -22.42 -28.51
C ASP A 356 -9.07 -22.76 -27.19
N SER A 357 -7.87 -23.33 -27.26
CA SER A 357 -7.07 -23.65 -26.07
C SER A 357 -6.77 -22.40 -25.23
N LEU A 358 -6.52 -21.25 -25.86
CA LEU A 358 -6.26 -20.00 -25.17
C LEU A 358 -7.51 -19.49 -24.43
N ASN A 359 -8.69 -19.58 -25.04
CA ASN A 359 -9.93 -19.18 -24.37
C ASN A 359 -10.14 -19.98 -23.08
N HIS A 360 -9.74 -21.25 -23.07
CA HIS A 360 -9.83 -22.14 -21.91
C HIS A 360 -8.62 -22.09 -20.94
N LEU A 361 -7.74 -21.08 -21.08
CA LEU A 361 -6.52 -20.90 -20.27
C LEU A 361 -5.52 -22.08 -20.36
N GLN A 362 -5.58 -22.89 -21.41
CA GLN A 362 -4.70 -24.04 -21.63
C GLN A 362 -3.43 -23.65 -22.38
N TYR A 363 -2.72 -22.64 -21.87
CA TYR A 363 -1.54 -22.08 -22.56
C TYR A 363 -0.23 -22.83 -22.30
N TYR A 364 -0.06 -23.37 -21.09
CA TYR A 364 1.16 -24.05 -20.66
C TYR A 364 1.12 -25.55 -20.97
N LYS A 365 2.29 -26.13 -21.24
CA LYS A 365 2.45 -27.58 -21.36
C LYS A 365 2.30 -28.24 -20.00
N ASP A 366 1.80 -29.47 -19.99
CA ASP A 366 1.81 -30.30 -18.79
C ASP A 366 3.28 -30.49 -18.37
N THR A 367 3.56 -30.24 -17.09
CA THR A 367 4.91 -30.08 -16.54
C THR A 367 5.03 -30.85 -15.25
N GLU A 368 6.20 -31.42 -15.00
CA GLU A 368 6.52 -32.13 -13.78
C GLU A 368 7.87 -31.63 -13.23
N TRP A 369 8.10 -31.83 -11.94
CA TRP A 369 9.40 -31.55 -11.34
C TRP A 369 10.47 -32.54 -11.84
N GLN A 370 11.63 -32.01 -12.20
CA GLN A 370 12.75 -32.80 -12.69
C GLN A 370 14.02 -32.53 -11.88
N THR A 371 14.88 -33.55 -11.77
CA THR A 371 16.25 -33.37 -11.30
C THR A 371 17.04 -32.53 -12.29
N CYS A 372 17.97 -31.69 -11.82
CA CYS A 372 18.78 -30.89 -12.74
C CYS A 372 19.82 -31.77 -13.45
N THR A 373 19.76 -31.80 -14.78
CA THR A 373 20.66 -32.54 -15.66
C THR A 373 21.18 -31.60 -16.75
N PRO A 374 22.30 -31.92 -17.43
CA PRO A 374 22.78 -31.11 -18.55
C PRO A 374 21.71 -30.85 -19.62
N ASP A 375 20.89 -31.85 -19.95
CA ASP A 375 19.87 -31.74 -21.02
C ASP A 375 18.72 -30.79 -20.66
N ASN A 376 18.15 -30.90 -19.45
CA ASN A 376 17.06 -30.02 -19.05
C ASN A 376 17.57 -28.63 -18.61
N ALA A 377 18.76 -28.51 -18.02
CA ALA A 377 19.39 -27.23 -17.72
C ALA A 377 19.64 -26.42 -18.99
N ALA A 378 20.12 -27.05 -20.07
CA ALA A 378 20.38 -26.40 -21.35
C ALA A 378 19.17 -25.67 -21.94
N ARG A 379 17.96 -26.19 -21.70
CA ARG A 379 16.69 -25.65 -22.20
C ARG A 379 15.91 -24.83 -21.15
N PHE A 380 16.45 -24.67 -19.95
CA PHE A 380 15.88 -23.90 -18.86
C PHE A 380 16.38 -22.45 -18.91
N SER A 381 15.70 -21.55 -18.19
CA SER A 381 16.11 -20.15 -18.06
C SER A 381 17.55 -20.03 -17.52
N ALA A 382 18.40 -19.31 -18.24
CA ALA A 382 19.78 -19.05 -17.82
C ALA A 382 19.81 -18.24 -16.52
N ILE A 383 18.94 -17.23 -16.39
CA ILE A 383 18.85 -16.37 -15.19
C ILE A 383 18.45 -17.21 -13.98
N ALA A 384 17.38 -18.00 -14.11
CA ALA A 384 16.91 -18.86 -13.04
C ALA A 384 17.96 -19.92 -12.65
N PHE A 385 18.62 -20.53 -13.64
CA PHE A 385 19.66 -21.53 -13.40
C PHE A 385 20.82 -20.96 -12.56
N TYR A 386 21.43 -19.84 -12.97
CA TYR A 386 22.54 -19.25 -12.21
C TYR A 386 22.11 -18.74 -10.83
N PHE A 387 20.88 -18.24 -10.70
CA PHE A 387 20.30 -17.91 -9.41
C PHE A 387 20.23 -19.13 -8.48
N GLY A 388 19.61 -20.22 -8.94
CA GLY A 388 19.47 -21.44 -8.14
C GLY A 388 20.79 -22.13 -7.86
N GLN A 389 21.72 -22.14 -8.82
CA GLN A 389 23.08 -22.68 -8.64
C GLN A 389 23.80 -21.94 -7.50
N MET A 390 23.78 -20.61 -7.49
CA MET A 390 24.42 -19.84 -6.42
C MET A 390 23.75 -20.07 -5.06
N LEU A 391 22.42 -20.21 -5.01
CA LEU A 391 21.72 -20.58 -3.77
C LEU A 391 22.10 -21.98 -3.28
N ARG A 392 22.15 -22.97 -4.18
CA ARG A 392 22.61 -24.33 -3.88
C ARG A 392 24.01 -24.32 -3.30
N ASP A 393 24.92 -23.60 -3.94
CA ASP A 393 26.31 -23.50 -3.53
C ASP A 393 26.48 -22.82 -2.18
N SER A 394 25.68 -21.79 -1.90
CA SER A 394 25.83 -20.98 -0.68
C SER A 394 25.10 -21.57 0.52
N LEU A 395 23.86 -22.07 0.31
CA LEU A 395 22.99 -22.54 1.39
C LEU A 395 23.19 -24.03 1.70
N LYS A 396 23.70 -24.81 0.75
CA LYS A 396 23.88 -26.28 0.86
C LYS A 396 22.60 -27.05 1.24
N VAL A 397 21.43 -26.56 0.80
CA VAL A 397 20.11 -27.19 0.96
C VAL A 397 19.43 -27.40 -0.40
N PRO A 398 18.49 -28.34 -0.57
CA PRO A 398 17.76 -28.47 -1.83
C PRO A 398 17.12 -27.16 -2.29
N VAL A 399 17.11 -26.92 -3.60
CA VAL A 399 16.51 -25.73 -4.22
C VAL A 399 15.60 -26.17 -5.36
N GLY A 400 14.35 -25.71 -5.33
CA GLY A 400 13.39 -25.86 -6.40
C GLY A 400 13.17 -24.52 -7.11
N LEU A 401 13.21 -24.55 -8.43
CA LEU A 401 12.92 -23.39 -9.28
C LEU A 401 11.68 -23.66 -10.13
N ILE A 402 10.65 -22.84 -9.95
CA ILE A 402 9.47 -22.80 -10.82
C ILE A 402 9.72 -21.69 -11.84
N CYS A 403 9.75 -22.00 -13.13
CA CYS A 403 9.94 -21.01 -14.18
C CYS A 403 8.69 -20.90 -15.07
N ASN A 404 8.13 -19.70 -15.23
CA ASN A 404 6.99 -19.45 -16.10
C ASN A 404 7.17 -18.15 -16.91
N ALA A 405 8.28 -18.01 -17.63
CA ALA A 405 8.57 -16.80 -18.41
C ALA A 405 8.04 -16.86 -19.84
N ILE A 406 7.40 -15.78 -20.31
CA ILE A 406 6.78 -15.71 -21.64
C ILE A 406 7.34 -14.54 -22.45
N GLY A 407 8.02 -14.84 -23.55
CA GLY A 407 8.58 -13.85 -24.46
C GLY A 407 7.58 -12.74 -24.82
N GLY A 408 8.01 -11.49 -24.63
CA GLY A 408 7.26 -10.31 -25.04
C GLY A 408 6.03 -9.93 -24.21
N SER A 409 5.66 -10.70 -23.18
CA SER A 409 4.51 -10.39 -22.34
C SER A 409 4.66 -9.04 -21.62
N PRO A 410 3.65 -8.15 -21.66
CA PRO A 410 3.68 -6.91 -20.92
C PRO A 410 3.24 -7.12 -19.45
N THR A 411 3.59 -6.20 -18.55
CA THR A 411 3.37 -6.34 -17.10
C THR A 411 1.91 -6.64 -16.73
N GLU A 412 0.95 -5.98 -17.36
CA GLU A 412 -0.49 -6.08 -17.11
C GLU A 412 -1.07 -7.48 -17.36
N SER A 413 -0.43 -8.30 -18.21
CA SER A 413 -0.85 -9.70 -18.42
C SER A 413 -0.64 -10.59 -17.18
N TRP A 414 0.22 -10.16 -16.27
CA TRP A 414 0.64 -10.88 -15.06
C TRP A 414 -0.05 -10.43 -13.78
N ILE A 415 -0.96 -9.46 -13.86
CA ILE A 415 -1.66 -8.89 -12.69
C ILE A 415 -3.04 -9.52 -12.60
N ASP A 416 -3.50 -9.85 -11.40
CA ASP A 416 -4.85 -10.38 -11.23
C ASP A 416 -5.93 -9.39 -11.65
N ARG A 417 -7.04 -9.95 -12.13
CA ARG A 417 -8.18 -9.19 -12.65
C ARG A 417 -8.80 -8.24 -11.64
N ASN A 418 -8.94 -8.67 -10.39
CA ASN A 418 -9.55 -7.84 -9.36
C ASN A 418 -8.68 -6.60 -9.07
N THR A 419 -7.36 -6.77 -8.98
CA THR A 419 -6.44 -5.64 -8.82
C THR A 419 -6.56 -4.63 -9.97
N LEU A 420 -6.57 -5.09 -11.23
CA LEU A 420 -6.71 -4.18 -12.37
C LEU A 420 -8.09 -3.52 -12.45
N GLU A 421 -9.16 -4.26 -12.19
CA GLU A 421 -10.53 -3.72 -12.19
C GLU A 421 -10.70 -2.57 -11.20
N TYR A 422 -10.05 -2.62 -10.03
CA TYR A 422 -10.19 -1.61 -8.99
C TYR A 422 -9.16 -0.48 -9.07
N HIS A 423 -7.92 -0.78 -9.46
CA HIS A 423 -6.82 0.19 -9.35
C HIS A 423 -6.33 0.75 -10.70
N PHE A 424 -6.60 0.07 -11.82
CA PHE A 424 -6.26 0.60 -13.14
C PHE A 424 -7.21 0.11 -14.26
N PRO A 425 -8.53 0.27 -14.12
CA PRO A 425 -9.49 -0.35 -15.04
C PRO A 425 -9.39 0.14 -16.50
N ALA A 426 -8.79 1.31 -16.71
CA ALA A 426 -8.56 1.84 -18.05
C ALA A 426 -7.68 0.91 -18.91
N ILE A 427 -6.80 0.10 -18.31
CA ILE A 427 -5.94 -0.85 -19.04
C ILE A 427 -6.74 -2.03 -19.64
N LEU A 428 -7.91 -2.36 -19.08
CA LEU A 428 -8.74 -3.49 -19.49
C LEU A 428 -9.58 -3.17 -20.74
N LYS A 429 -9.92 -1.89 -20.93
CA LYS A 429 -10.82 -1.45 -22.00
C LYS A 429 -10.15 -1.55 -23.35
N ASP A 430 -10.80 -2.27 -24.28
CA ASP A 430 -10.39 -2.44 -25.68
C ASP A 430 -8.86 -2.58 -25.82
N TRP A 431 -8.29 -3.52 -25.07
CA TRP A 431 -6.84 -3.66 -24.89
C TRP A 431 -6.08 -3.80 -26.22
N THR A 432 -6.73 -4.30 -27.28
CA THR A 432 -6.17 -4.40 -28.64
C THR A 432 -5.96 -3.05 -29.33
N HIS A 433 -6.63 -1.99 -28.87
CA HIS A 433 -6.49 -0.61 -29.38
C HIS A 433 -6.07 0.39 -28.29
N ASN A 434 -5.74 -0.09 -27.09
CA ASN A 434 -5.42 0.72 -25.93
C ASN A 434 -3.97 1.24 -25.97
N ASP A 435 -3.78 2.55 -25.85
CA ASP A 435 -2.50 3.24 -25.98
C ASP A 435 -1.59 3.09 -24.75
N PHE A 436 -2.08 2.56 -23.63
CA PHE A 436 -1.23 2.12 -22.52
C PHE A 436 -0.41 0.87 -22.84
N ILE A 437 -0.87 0.04 -23.78
CA ILE A 437 -0.21 -1.21 -24.18
C ILE A 437 0.64 -0.90 -25.40
N GLN A 438 1.87 -1.42 -25.50
CA GLN A 438 2.76 -1.01 -26.59
C GLN A 438 2.27 -1.46 -27.99
N ASP A 439 2.44 -0.63 -29.02
CA ASP A 439 1.95 -0.88 -30.38
C ASP A 439 2.34 -2.26 -30.94
N TRP A 440 3.60 -2.68 -30.76
CA TRP A 440 4.04 -3.97 -31.28
C TRP A 440 3.42 -5.15 -30.53
N VAL A 441 3.09 -4.98 -29.24
CA VAL A 441 2.40 -6.00 -28.42
C VAL A 441 1.00 -6.21 -28.97
N ARG A 442 0.27 -5.12 -29.21
CA ARG A 442 -1.08 -5.16 -29.82
C ARG A 442 -1.03 -5.73 -31.24
N GLY A 443 -0.07 -5.30 -32.04
CA GLY A 443 0.14 -5.81 -33.41
C GLY A 443 0.49 -7.30 -33.44
N ARG A 444 1.30 -7.79 -32.49
CA ARG A 444 1.62 -9.22 -32.36
C ARG A 444 0.38 -10.03 -32.01
N ALA A 445 -0.40 -9.58 -31.03
CA ALA A 445 -1.64 -10.24 -30.65
C ALA A 445 -2.62 -10.28 -31.83
N ALA A 446 -2.83 -9.15 -32.52
CA ALA A 446 -3.71 -9.07 -33.68
C ALA A 446 -3.31 -10.03 -34.81
N LEU A 447 -2.00 -10.21 -35.06
CA LEU A 447 -1.51 -11.19 -36.02
C LEU A 447 -1.76 -12.63 -35.55
N ASN A 448 -1.44 -12.94 -34.29
CA ASN A 448 -1.60 -14.27 -33.71
C ASN A 448 -3.07 -14.72 -33.78
N ILE A 449 -4.01 -13.84 -33.45
CA ILE A 449 -5.45 -14.16 -33.39
C ILE A 449 -6.21 -13.92 -34.71
N LYS A 450 -5.51 -13.59 -35.81
CA LYS A 450 -6.13 -13.18 -37.08
C LYS A 450 -7.17 -14.16 -37.64
N GLN A 451 -7.01 -15.46 -37.35
CA GLN A 451 -7.95 -16.50 -37.80
C GLN A 451 -9.14 -16.73 -36.86
N SER A 452 -9.26 -15.96 -35.77
CA SER A 452 -10.35 -16.07 -34.82
C SER A 452 -11.69 -15.70 -35.43
N LYS A 453 -12.72 -16.48 -35.09
CA LYS A 453 -14.13 -16.14 -35.32
C LYS A 453 -14.79 -15.56 -34.06
N GLU A 454 -14.15 -15.72 -32.91
CA GLU A 454 -14.63 -15.24 -31.62
C GLU A 454 -14.28 -13.76 -31.44
N LYS A 455 -15.29 -12.95 -31.11
CA LYS A 455 -15.15 -11.51 -30.91
C LYS A 455 -14.20 -11.17 -29.74
N PHE A 456 -14.17 -12.00 -28.71
CA PHE A 456 -13.40 -11.79 -27.48
C PHE A 456 -12.32 -12.85 -27.31
N GLN A 457 -11.61 -13.16 -28.40
CA GLN A 457 -10.51 -14.12 -28.40
C GLN A 457 -9.41 -13.71 -27.42
N ARG A 458 -9.09 -14.62 -26.50
CA ARG A 458 -8.04 -14.42 -25.50
C ARG A 458 -6.64 -14.52 -26.10
N HIS A 459 -5.67 -13.83 -25.50
CA HIS A 459 -4.26 -13.86 -25.92
C HIS A 459 -3.29 -13.76 -24.72
N PRO A 460 -2.09 -14.38 -24.75
CA PRO A 460 -1.08 -14.24 -23.69
C PRO A 460 -0.64 -12.82 -23.31
N TYR A 461 -0.85 -11.84 -24.18
CA TYR A 461 -0.54 -10.42 -23.92
C TYR A 461 -1.73 -9.63 -23.40
N GLU A 462 -2.92 -10.22 -23.38
CA GLU A 462 -4.09 -9.59 -22.81
C GLU A 462 -3.88 -9.37 -21.31
N PRO A 463 -4.32 -8.23 -20.75
CA PRO A 463 -4.36 -8.03 -19.31
C PRO A 463 -4.94 -9.24 -18.56
N CYS A 464 -4.34 -9.58 -17.43
CA CYS A 464 -4.68 -10.71 -16.55
C CYS A 464 -4.44 -12.13 -17.08
N TYR A 465 -4.22 -12.34 -18.39
CA TYR A 465 -4.24 -13.69 -18.96
C TYR A 465 -3.16 -14.63 -18.37
N LEU A 466 -1.92 -14.15 -18.25
CA LEU A 466 -0.80 -14.93 -17.73
C LEU A 466 -0.87 -15.09 -16.21
N TYR A 467 -1.49 -14.14 -15.50
CA TYR A 467 -1.88 -14.39 -14.12
C TYR A 467 -2.85 -15.56 -14.03
N GLU A 468 -3.95 -15.52 -14.79
CA GLU A 468 -5.04 -16.49 -14.72
C GLU A 468 -4.63 -17.91 -15.11
N SER A 469 -3.75 -18.02 -16.11
CA SER A 469 -3.25 -19.29 -16.66
C SER A 469 -1.95 -19.78 -16.00
N GLY A 470 -1.10 -18.89 -15.51
CA GLY A 470 0.28 -19.23 -15.09
C GLY A 470 0.61 -18.95 -13.62
N ILE A 471 -0.09 -18.04 -12.94
CA ILE A 471 0.20 -17.64 -11.54
C ILE A 471 -0.87 -18.14 -10.58
N ARG A 472 -2.14 -17.94 -10.91
CA ARG A 472 -3.29 -18.40 -10.12
C ARG A 472 -3.23 -19.91 -9.81
N PRO A 473 -2.79 -20.81 -10.71
CA PRO A 473 -2.62 -22.24 -10.38
C PRO A 473 -1.53 -22.52 -9.32
N LEU A 474 -0.62 -21.56 -9.10
CA LEU A 474 0.52 -21.68 -8.17
C LEU A 474 0.18 -21.21 -6.75
N ALA A 475 -0.95 -20.53 -6.53
CA ALA A 475 -1.33 -19.89 -5.27
C ALA A 475 -1.22 -20.79 -4.03
N GLN A 476 -1.41 -22.10 -4.22
CA GLN A 476 -1.43 -23.09 -3.15
C GLN A 476 -0.09 -23.79 -2.93
N TYR A 477 0.95 -23.41 -3.67
CA TYR A 477 2.30 -23.96 -3.52
C TYR A 477 3.20 -22.89 -2.88
N PRO A 478 3.65 -23.08 -1.63
CA PRO A 478 4.47 -22.08 -0.94
C PRO A 478 5.80 -21.82 -1.67
N VAL A 479 6.12 -20.55 -1.85
CA VAL A 479 7.41 -20.08 -2.39
C VAL A 479 8.10 -19.15 -1.40
N LYS A 480 9.43 -19.14 -1.39
CA LYS A 480 10.25 -18.27 -0.54
C LYS A 480 10.32 -16.84 -1.05
N GLY A 481 10.22 -16.65 -2.36
CA GLY A 481 10.27 -15.36 -3.02
C GLY A 481 10.20 -15.48 -4.55
N VAL A 482 10.26 -14.33 -5.20
CA VAL A 482 10.13 -14.18 -6.65
C VAL A 482 11.37 -13.51 -7.22
N ILE A 483 11.84 -14.01 -8.36
CA ILE A 483 12.74 -13.26 -9.24
C ILE A 483 12.04 -12.89 -10.56
N TRP A 484 12.22 -11.64 -10.99
CA TRP A 484 11.46 -11.04 -12.09
C TRP A 484 12.36 -10.34 -13.11
N TYR A 485 12.22 -10.66 -14.40
CA TYR A 485 12.94 -9.94 -15.46
C TYR A 485 11.99 -9.57 -16.60
N GLN A 486 11.54 -8.31 -16.57
CA GLN A 486 10.61 -7.73 -17.53
C GLN A 486 10.74 -6.20 -17.57
N GLY A 487 10.25 -5.60 -18.66
CA GLY A 487 10.02 -4.15 -18.78
C GLY A 487 10.04 -3.67 -20.22
N GLU A 488 10.63 -4.44 -21.14
CA GLU A 488 10.86 -4.05 -22.53
C GLU A 488 9.54 -3.80 -23.29
N SER A 489 8.49 -4.55 -22.96
CA SER A 489 7.14 -4.41 -23.53
C SER A 489 6.33 -3.24 -22.94
N ASN A 490 6.86 -2.56 -21.92
CA ASN A 490 6.22 -1.42 -21.26
C ASN A 490 7.07 -0.15 -21.33
N ALA A 491 8.32 -0.23 -21.83
CA ALA A 491 9.29 0.87 -21.84
C ALA A 491 8.91 2.11 -22.69
N HIS A 492 7.79 2.05 -23.42
CA HIS A 492 7.23 3.20 -24.14
C HIS A 492 6.44 4.15 -23.22
N ASN A 493 5.92 3.65 -22.10
CA ASN A 493 5.09 4.41 -21.15
C ASN A 493 5.54 4.07 -19.72
N CYS A 494 6.52 4.81 -19.22
CA CYS A 494 7.14 4.50 -17.93
C CYS A 494 6.21 4.77 -16.74
N GLU A 495 5.31 5.76 -16.87
CA GLU A 495 4.32 6.15 -15.87
C GLU A 495 3.26 5.07 -15.68
N ALA A 496 2.80 4.45 -16.78
CA ALA A 496 1.91 3.28 -16.70
C ALA A 496 2.63 2.09 -16.04
N HIS A 497 3.88 1.83 -16.43
CA HIS A 497 4.67 0.75 -15.83
C HIS A 497 4.90 0.95 -14.33
N GLU A 498 5.16 2.17 -13.86
CA GLU A 498 5.32 2.45 -12.43
C GLU A 498 4.09 2.07 -11.61
N LYS A 499 2.89 2.29 -12.15
CA LYS A 499 1.64 1.84 -11.54
C LYS A 499 1.52 0.31 -11.63
N LEU A 500 1.71 -0.26 -12.81
CA LEU A 500 1.55 -1.69 -13.06
C LEU A 500 2.52 -2.55 -12.22
N PHE A 501 3.77 -2.14 -12.05
CA PHE A 501 4.76 -2.91 -11.30
C PHE A 501 4.40 -3.00 -9.81
N LYS A 502 3.89 -1.92 -9.21
CA LYS A 502 3.35 -1.93 -7.84
C LYS A 502 2.14 -2.87 -7.75
N LEU A 503 1.23 -2.78 -8.70
CA LEU A 503 0.03 -3.63 -8.74
C LEU A 503 0.38 -5.11 -8.95
N LEU A 504 1.40 -5.43 -9.76
CA LEU A 504 1.93 -6.78 -9.94
C LEU A 504 2.39 -7.37 -8.61
N ILE A 505 3.26 -6.65 -7.89
CA ILE A 505 3.80 -7.12 -6.62
C ILE A 505 2.68 -7.30 -5.59
N CYS A 506 1.76 -6.33 -5.48
CA CYS A 506 0.61 -6.44 -4.58
C CYS A 506 -0.29 -7.64 -4.92
N SER A 507 -0.60 -7.82 -6.21
CA SER A 507 -1.40 -8.93 -6.73
C SER A 507 -0.79 -10.28 -6.35
N TRP A 508 0.52 -10.44 -6.53
CA TRP A 508 1.20 -11.71 -6.23
C TRP A 508 1.34 -11.92 -4.72
N ARG A 509 1.65 -10.89 -3.94
CA ARG A 509 1.65 -10.99 -2.48
C ARG A 509 0.31 -11.44 -1.92
N LYS A 510 -0.79 -10.93 -2.49
CA LYS A 510 -2.15 -11.39 -2.17
C LYS A 510 -2.39 -12.85 -2.57
N ASN A 511 -1.88 -13.28 -3.72
CA ASN A 511 -2.01 -14.67 -4.21
C ASN A 511 -1.41 -15.70 -3.24
N TRP A 512 -0.33 -15.37 -2.53
CA TRP A 512 0.30 -16.23 -1.51
C TRP A 512 -0.01 -15.82 -0.06
N GLU A 513 -0.90 -14.85 0.15
CA GLU A 513 -1.23 -14.31 1.49
C GLU A 513 0.02 -13.90 2.28
N ASN A 514 0.98 -13.26 1.61
CA ASN A 514 2.26 -12.85 2.18
C ASN A 514 2.65 -11.45 1.71
N GLU A 515 2.32 -10.42 2.49
CA GLU A 515 2.62 -9.01 2.21
C GLU A 515 4.13 -8.70 2.17
N GLU A 516 4.94 -9.56 2.80
CA GLU A 516 6.39 -9.40 2.90
C GLU A 516 7.14 -10.30 1.90
N LEU A 517 6.44 -10.95 0.95
CA LEU A 517 7.07 -11.85 -0.02
C LEU A 517 8.21 -11.12 -0.76
N PRO A 518 9.46 -11.63 -0.67
CA PRO A 518 10.60 -11.04 -1.35
C PRO A 518 10.41 -11.02 -2.86
N PHE A 519 10.68 -9.88 -3.49
CA PHE A 519 10.53 -9.70 -4.93
C PHE A 519 11.77 -9.02 -5.52
N TYR A 520 12.64 -9.79 -6.17
CA TYR A 520 13.88 -9.29 -6.75
C TYR A 520 13.76 -9.17 -8.26
N TYR A 521 14.09 -8.01 -8.82
CA TYR A 521 13.89 -7.76 -10.24
C TYR A 521 15.15 -7.24 -10.92
N VAL A 522 15.15 -7.24 -12.24
CA VAL A 522 16.28 -6.78 -13.05
C VAL A 522 15.97 -5.41 -13.66
N GLN A 523 16.85 -4.44 -13.44
CA GLN A 523 16.84 -3.18 -14.20
C GLN A 523 17.15 -3.50 -15.66
N LEU A 524 16.42 -2.91 -16.61
CA LEU A 524 16.64 -3.14 -18.04
C LEU A 524 18.11 -2.94 -18.42
N SER A 525 18.55 -3.77 -19.36
CA SER A 525 19.91 -3.69 -19.89
C SER A 525 20.10 -2.40 -20.70
N SER A 526 21.28 -2.22 -21.29
CA SER A 526 21.49 -1.12 -22.22
C SER A 526 21.24 -1.56 -23.66
N ILE A 527 20.59 -0.70 -24.47
CA ILE A 527 20.38 -0.84 -25.91
C ILE A 527 20.11 0.55 -26.50
N ALA A 528 20.38 0.78 -27.79
CA ALA A 528 20.18 2.08 -28.45
C ALA A 528 18.70 2.50 -28.64
N ARG A 529 17.93 2.63 -27.55
CA ARG A 529 16.53 3.11 -27.51
C ARG A 529 16.37 4.37 -26.64
N PRO A 530 15.97 5.52 -27.22
CA PRO A 530 15.96 6.81 -26.51
C PRO A 530 15.21 6.87 -25.17
N SER A 531 14.11 6.12 -25.01
CA SER A 531 13.30 6.16 -23.77
C SER A 531 13.89 5.38 -22.59
N TRP A 532 14.88 4.51 -22.83
CA TRP A 532 15.35 3.55 -21.83
C TRP A 532 16.06 4.14 -20.61
N PRO A 533 16.80 5.26 -20.69
CA PRO A 533 17.35 5.91 -19.49
C PRO A 533 16.25 6.27 -18.47
N TRP A 534 15.13 6.83 -18.93
CA TRP A 534 13.98 7.16 -18.08
C TRP A 534 13.38 5.91 -17.43
N PHE A 535 13.21 4.85 -18.21
CA PHE A 535 12.66 3.59 -17.69
C PHE A 535 13.60 2.90 -16.68
N ARG A 536 14.92 2.95 -16.90
CA ARG A 536 15.87 2.42 -15.91
C ARG A 536 15.83 3.24 -14.62
N ASP A 537 15.76 4.56 -14.71
CA ASP A 537 15.62 5.40 -13.52
C ASP A 537 14.29 5.15 -12.78
N SER A 538 13.18 4.95 -13.50
CA SER A 538 11.91 4.56 -12.86
C SER A 538 12.02 3.22 -12.14
N GLN A 539 12.65 2.22 -12.74
CA GLN A 539 12.95 0.95 -12.09
C GLN A 539 13.79 1.13 -10.82
N ARG A 540 14.77 2.04 -10.82
CA ARG A 540 15.56 2.36 -9.62
C ARG A 540 14.69 3.02 -8.55
N ARG A 541 13.88 4.03 -8.90
CA ARG A 541 13.03 4.75 -7.95
C ARG A 541 11.99 3.85 -7.30
N MET A 542 11.35 2.97 -8.08
CA MET A 542 10.36 2.01 -7.56
C MET A 542 10.92 1.10 -6.47
N MET A 543 12.23 0.80 -6.47
CA MET A 543 12.86 0.01 -5.41
C MET A 543 12.73 0.67 -4.03
N ASN A 544 12.74 2.00 -3.97
CA ASN A 544 12.59 2.75 -2.72
C ASN A 544 11.13 2.87 -2.27
N GLU A 545 10.18 2.64 -3.19
CA GLU A 545 8.75 2.79 -2.94
C GLU A 545 8.07 1.47 -2.57
N VAL A 546 8.66 0.33 -2.97
CA VAL A 546 8.10 -1.00 -2.71
C VAL A 546 8.99 -1.78 -1.73
N PRO A 547 8.52 -2.06 -0.50
CA PRO A 547 9.32 -2.76 0.51
C PRO A 547 9.60 -4.21 0.11
N ASN A 548 10.64 -4.81 0.69
CA ASN A 548 11.11 -6.18 0.42
C ASN A 548 11.39 -6.46 -1.07
N THR A 549 11.87 -5.43 -1.76
CA THR A 549 12.37 -5.54 -3.13
C THR A 549 13.88 -5.35 -3.21
N GLY A 550 14.44 -5.71 -4.35
CA GLY A 550 15.86 -5.55 -4.66
C GLY A 550 16.07 -5.61 -6.16
N MET A 551 16.99 -4.80 -6.66
CA MET A 551 17.19 -4.62 -8.09
C MET A 551 18.59 -5.06 -8.52
N ALA A 552 18.67 -6.02 -9.44
CA ALA A 552 19.89 -6.37 -10.13
C ALA A 552 20.11 -5.41 -11.31
N VAL A 553 21.19 -4.64 -11.27
CA VAL A 553 21.61 -3.81 -12.42
C VAL A 553 22.13 -4.73 -13.52
N SER A 554 21.74 -4.49 -14.78
CA SER A 554 22.18 -5.29 -15.94
C SER A 554 22.74 -4.48 -17.11
N SER A 555 22.78 -3.15 -16.99
CA SER A 555 23.19 -2.26 -18.08
C SER A 555 24.62 -2.47 -18.55
N ASP A 556 25.52 -2.92 -17.68
CA ASP A 556 26.91 -3.25 -17.99
C ASP A 556 27.08 -4.47 -18.91
N ASN A 557 26.03 -5.29 -19.06
CA ASN A 557 26.01 -6.44 -19.95
C ASN A 557 25.11 -6.23 -21.17
N GLY A 558 24.66 -4.99 -21.42
CA GLY A 558 23.80 -4.65 -22.57
C GLY A 558 24.45 -4.90 -23.93
N ASP A 559 23.62 -4.91 -24.97
CA ASP A 559 24.03 -5.01 -26.38
C ASP A 559 23.35 -3.85 -27.13
N SER A 560 24.09 -3.16 -28.00
CA SER A 560 23.58 -1.97 -28.67
C SER A 560 22.51 -2.28 -29.71
N LEU A 561 22.48 -3.51 -30.24
CA LEU A 561 21.63 -3.95 -31.34
C LEU A 561 20.62 -5.03 -30.93
N ASP A 562 20.93 -5.81 -29.88
CA ASP A 562 20.04 -6.87 -29.38
C ASP A 562 19.48 -6.53 -27.99
N VAL A 563 18.18 -6.72 -27.83
CA VAL A 563 17.50 -6.55 -26.54
C VAL A 563 17.76 -7.71 -25.58
N HIS A 564 18.34 -8.81 -26.08
CA HIS A 564 18.65 -10.02 -25.32
C HIS A 564 20.17 -10.19 -25.10
N PRO A 565 20.76 -9.49 -24.12
CA PRO A 565 22.18 -9.65 -23.84
C PRO A 565 22.52 -11.10 -23.47
N ARG A 566 23.54 -11.68 -24.09
CA ARG A 566 23.86 -13.12 -23.94
C ARG A 566 24.62 -13.49 -22.67
N ASN A 567 25.27 -12.51 -22.03
CA ASN A 567 25.97 -12.74 -20.76
C ASN A 567 25.00 -12.71 -19.57
N LYS A 568 24.27 -13.80 -19.34
CA LYS A 568 23.22 -13.90 -18.31
C LYS A 568 23.73 -14.20 -16.91
N LYS A 569 24.92 -14.81 -16.78
CA LYS A 569 25.45 -15.30 -15.51
C LYS A 569 25.55 -14.21 -14.43
N PRO A 570 26.17 -13.04 -14.68
CA PRO A 570 26.26 -11.99 -13.67
C PRO A 570 24.89 -11.51 -13.18
N ILE A 571 23.88 -11.50 -14.05
CA ILE A 571 22.53 -11.02 -13.71
C ILE A 571 21.82 -12.00 -12.77
N GLY A 572 21.87 -13.32 -13.06
CA GLY A 572 21.32 -14.35 -12.18
C GLY A 572 22.01 -14.38 -10.82
N GLU A 573 23.33 -14.25 -10.78
CA GLU A 573 24.10 -14.17 -9.55
C GLU A 573 23.79 -12.91 -8.73
N ARG A 574 23.54 -11.76 -9.38
CA ARG A 574 23.13 -10.52 -8.69
C ARG A 574 21.77 -10.67 -8.00
N LEU A 575 20.82 -11.36 -8.63
CA LEU A 575 19.54 -11.69 -7.98
C LEU A 575 19.75 -12.64 -6.78
N ALA A 576 20.67 -13.62 -6.90
CA ALA A 576 20.97 -14.53 -5.80
C ALA A 576 21.64 -13.80 -4.63
N ARG A 577 22.52 -12.82 -4.90
CA ARG A 577 23.11 -11.95 -3.86
C ARG A 577 22.05 -11.19 -3.07
N TRP A 578 21.02 -10.67 -3.74
CA TRP A 578 19.86 -10.06 -3.06
C TRP A 578 19.16 -11.05 -2.12
N ALA A 579 18.88 -12.27 -2.58
CA ALA A 579 18.26 -13.30 -1.76
C ALA A 579 19.15 -13.73 -0.58
N LEU A 580 20.43 -14.03 -0.81
CA LEU A 580 21.38 -14.41 0.24
C LEU A 580 21.48 -13.34 1.33
N ASN A 581 21.59 -12.07 0.94
CA ASN A 581 21.69 -10.97 1.88
C ASN A 581 20.36 -10.71 2.62
N ARG A 582 19.28 -10.44 1.88
CA ARG A 582 18.03 -9.88 2.43
C ARG A 582 17.03 -10.95 2.87
N THR A 583 17.04 -12.14 2.27
CA THR A 583 16.13 -13.24 2.64
C THR A 583 16.77 -14.21 3.64
N TYR A 584 18.08 -14.47 3.50
CA TYR A 584 18.79 -15.47 4.32
C TYR A 584 19.75 -14.86 5.35
N GLY A 585 19.82 -13.52 5.45
CA GLY A 585 20.61 -12.84 6.48
C GLY A 585 22.12 -12.97 6.32
N MET A 586 22.61 -13.36 5.14
CA MET A 586 24.05 -13.45 4.84
C MET A 586 24.62 -12.05 4.58
N ASN A 587 24.69 -11.24 5.63
CA ASN A 587 25.06 -9.81 5.56
C ASN A 587 26.45 -9.54 4.97
N HIS A 588 27.33 -10.54 4.94
CA HIS A 588 28.66 -10.45 4.31
C HIS A 588 28.59 -10.50 2.77
N VAL A 589 27.50 -10.98 2.19
CA VAL A 589 27.27 -10.97 0.73
C VAL A 589 26.69 -9.62 0.35
N LEU A 590 27.46 -8.80 -0.39
CA LEU A 590 26.95 -7.54 -0.91
C LEU A 590 25.86 -7.79 -1.97
N PRO A 591 24.64 -7.24 -1.78
CA PRO A 591 23.51 -7.49 -2.67
C PRO A 591 23.53 -6.64 -3.95
N SER A 592 24.16 -5.47 -3.92
CA SER A 592 24.11 -4.49 -5.02
C SER A 592 25.43 -3.75 -5.22
N GLY A 593 25.56 -3.13 -6.40
CA GLY A 593 26.55 -2.09 -6.67
C GLY A 593 26.14 -0.73 -6.10
N PRO A 594 26.88 0.34 -6.38
CA PRO A 594 26.55 1.68 -5.91
C PRO A 594 25.13 2.09 -6.34
N LEU A 595 24.26 2.33 -5.37
CA LEU A 595 22.89 2.80 -5.57
C LEU A 595 22.79 4.25 -5.12
N PHE A 596 22.33 5.13 -6.01
CA PHE A 596 22.22 6.56 -5.73
C PHE A 596 21.48 6.81 -4.41
N HIS A 597 22.11 7.57 -3.51
CA HIS A 597 21.54 7.96 -2.22
C HIS A 597 21.21 9.45 -2.19
N GLN A 598 22.18 10.31 -2.50
CA GLN A 598 22.04 11.77 -2.41
C GLN A 598 23.01 12.48 -3.36
N ALA A 599 22.65 13.70 -3.76
CA ALA A 599 23.52 14.64 -4.47
C ALA A 599 23.55 15.99 -3.73
N ASP A 600 24.75 16.41 -3.30
CA ASP A 600 24.98 17.72 -2.68
C ASP A 600 25.49 18.69 -3.76
N PHE A 601 24.67 19.66 -4.14
CA PHE A 601 25.01 20.68 -5.13
C PHE A 601 25.74 21.84 -4.45
N ARG A 602 27.01 22.09 -4.82
CA ARG A 602 27.87 23.11 -4.22
C ARG A 602 28.50 23.95 -5.32
N GLU A 603 28.24 25.25 -5.34
CA GLU A 603 28.77 26.25 -6.30
C GLU A 603 29.00 25.71 -7.72
N ASN A 604 30.14 25.09 -8.01
CA ASN A 604 30.55 24.59 -9.34
C ASN A 604 30.59 23.05 -9.50
N ALA A 605 30.20 22.27 -8.49
CA ALA A 605 30.28 20.82 -8.51
C ALA A 605 29.12 20.14 -7.76
N VAL A 606 28.88 18.88 -8.08
CA VAL A 606 27.89 18.03 -7.41
C VAL A 606 28.61 16.87 -6.74
N TYR A 607 28.38 16.66 -5.44
CA TYR A 607 28.95 15.54 -4.68
C TYR A 607 27.90 14.46 -4.50
N VAL A 608 28.10 13.31 -5.15
CA VAL A 608 27.15 12.20 -5.16
C VAL A 608 27.59 11.13 -4.16
N THR A 609 26.64 10.70 -3.32
CA THR A 609 26.83 9.62 -2.34
C THR A 609 25.97 8.42 -2.73
N PHE A 610 26.46 7.21 -2.44
CA PHE A 610 25.82 5.95 -2.81
C PHE A 610 25.65 5.00 -1.62
N ASN A 611 24.50 4.35 -1.54
CA ASN A 611 24.34 3.10 -0.81
C ASN A 611 25.17 2.01 -1.50
N TYR A 612 25.75 1.09 -0.73
CA TYR A 612 26.67 0.05 -1.23
C TYR A 612 27.88 0.62 -2.02
N GLY A 613 28.25 1.87 -1.74
CA GLY A 613 29.34 2.60 -2.40
C GLY A 613 30.72 2.37 -1.80
N LYS A 614 30.93 1.34 -0.97
CA LYS A 614 32.27 1.10 -0.40
C LYS A 614 33.25 0.66 -1.49
N GLY A 615 34.43 1.30 -1.53
CA GLY A 615 35.49 1.01 -2.50
C GLY A 615 35.10 1.31 -3.94
N LEU A 616 34.48 2.47 -4.19
CA LEU A 616 34.18 2.95 -5.54
C LEU A 616 35.42 2.89 -6.42
N LYS A 617 35.25 2.43 -7.66
CA LYS A 617 36.28 2.40 -8.70
C LYS A 617 35.64 2.27 -10.08
N SER A 618 36.43 2.46 -11.14
CA SER A 618 36.04 2.04 -12.47
C SER A 618 36.20 0.53 -12.66
N SER A 619 35.34 -0.08 -13.46
CA SER A 619 35.38 -1.50 -13.80
C SER A 619 36.56 -1.86 -14.71
N ASP A 620 37.11 -0.88 -15.42
CA ASP A 620 38.12 -1.03 -16.47
C ASP A 620 39.43 -0.30 -16.19
N GLY A 621 39.57 0.36 -15.04
CA GLY A 621 40.77 1.13 -14.68
C GLY A 621 40.91 2.47 -15.42
N HIS A 622 39.96 2.83 -16.27
CA HIS A 622 39.92 4.14 -16.93
C HIS A 622 39.19 5.17 -16.05
N PRO A 623 39.28 6.48 -16.37
CA PRO A 623 38.50 7.51 -15.69
C PRO A 623 36.99 7.18 -15.68
N LEU A 624 36.30 7.64 -14.64
CA LEU A 624 34.84 7.52 -14.57
C LEU A 624 34.21 8.29 -15.74
N ARG A 625 33.24 7.67 -16.41
CA ARG A 625 32.57 8.24 -17.60
C ARG A 625 31.05 8.21 -17.46
N THR A 626 30.37 8.89 -18.38
CA THR A 626 28.90 8.98 -18.49
C THR A 626 28.20 9.76 -17.37
N PHE A 627 28.95 10.56 -16.61
CA PHE A 627 28.38 11.61 -15.78
C PHE A 627 28.12 12.85 -16.63
N GLU A 628 26.96 13.46 -16.41
CA GLU A 628 26.57 14.70 -17.07
C GLU A 628 25.93 15.64 -16.04
N VAL A 629 26.16 16.95 -16.19
CA VAL A 629 25.56 18.01 -15.36
C VAL A 629 24.89 19.05 -16.24
N ALA A 630 23.89 19.75 -15.70
CA ALA A 630 23.20 20.85 -16.38
C ALA A 630 22.87 21.98 -15.39
N GLU A 631 22.71 23.21 -15.90
CA GLU A 631 22.13 24.33 -15.17
C GLU A 631 20.59 24.33 -15.30
N THR A 632 19.93 25.43 -14.94
CA THR A 632 18.46 25.58 -14.96
C THR A 632 17.85 25.41 -16.35
N ASP A 633 18.61 25.59 -17.44
CA ASP A 633 18.15 25.36 -18.81
C ASP A 633 17.89 23.87 -19.13
N GLY A 634 18.41 22.96 -18.30
CA GLY A 634 18.29 21.52 -18.49
C GLY A 634 19.15 20.97 -19.64
N ILE A 635 20.11 21.72 -20.17
CA ILE A 635 21.03 21.25 -21.20
C ILE A 635 22.21 20.54 -20.53
N TYR A 636 22.34 19.24 -20.79
CA TYR A 636 23.35 18.40 -20.15
C TYR A 636 24.68 18.39 -20.92
N TYR A 637 25.76 18.61 -20.18
CA TYR A 637 27.14 18.55 -20.66
C TYR A 637 27.89 17.39 -20.00
N PRO A 638 28.82 16.73 -20.73
CA PRO A 638 29.74 15.76 -20.13
C PRO A 638 30.49 16.37 -18.93
N ALA A 639 30.62 15.58 -17.88
CA ALA A 639 31.24 16.00 -16.62
C ALA A 639 32.47 15.14 -16.28
N VAL A 640 33.46 15.77 -15.67
CA VAL A 640 34.56 15.08 -14.99
C VAL A 640 34.02 14.54 -13.67
N ALA A 641 34.35 13.28 -13.35
CA ALA A 641 33.93 12.61 -12.12
C ALA A 641 35.13 12.01 -11.39
N GLU A 642 35.31 12.42 -10.13
CA GLU A 642 36.44 12.05 -9.28
C GLU A 642 35.97 11.42 -7.98
N ILE A 643 36.67 10.40 -7.50
CA ILE A 643 36.36 9.75 -6.22
C ILE A 643 37.09 10.53 -5.12
N ILE A 644 36.33 11.14 -4.21
CA ILE A 644 36.86 11.93 -3.08
C ILE A 644 36.14 11.49 -1.81
N ASP A 645 36.90 10.99 -0.83
CA ASP A 645 36.39 10.58 0.50
C ASP A 645 35.16 9.64 0.44
N GLY A 646 35.16 8.70 -0.52
CA GLY A 646 34.05 7.75 -0.72
C GLY A 646 32.82 8.34 -1.42
N ARG A 647 32.88 9.58 -1.91
CA ARG A 647 31.86 10.25 -2.73
C ARG A 647 32.39 10.43 -4.16
N ILE A 648 31.48 10.77 -5.09
CA ILE A 648 31.87 11.19 -6.45
C ILE A 648 31.66 12.71 -6.57
N LYS A 649 32.74 13.46 -6.78
CA LYS A 649 32.67 14.87 -7.18
C LYS A 649 32.49 14.94 -8.69
N VAL A 650 31.43 15.59 -9.15
CA VAL A 650 31.04 15.71 -10.57
C VAL A 650 31.00 17.19 -10.95
N TYR A 651 31.73 17.60 -11.99
CA TYR A 651 31.75 18.99 -12.45
C TYR A 651 32.04 19.11 -13.95
N SER A 652 31.70 20.25 -14.55
CA SER A 652 31.99 20.55 -15.96
C SER A 652 32.38 22.02 -16.10
N GLU A 653 33.41 22.33 -16.89
CA GLU A 653 33.81 23.73 -17.16
C GLU A 653 32.72 24.53 -17.87
N GLN A 654 31.76 23.84 -18.51
CA GLN A 654 30.62 24.44 -19.21
C GLN A 654 29.43 24.74 -18.28
N VAL A 655 29.45 24.27 -17.03
CA VAL A 655 28.32 24.37 -16.09
C VAL A 655 28.84 25.01 -14.80
N LYS A 656 28.54 26.29 -14.60
CA LYS A 656 29.04 27.06 -13.45
C LYS A 656 28.22 26.83 -12.19
N HIS A 657 26.91 26.62 -12.36
CA HIS A 657 25.94 26.44 -11.28
C HIS A 657 25.11 25.18 -11.55
N PRO A 658 25.66 23.98 -11.34
CA PRO A 658 24.95 22.74 -11.62
C PRO A 658 23.66 22.67 -10.81
N ARG A 659 22.55 22.47 -11.52
CA ARG A 659 21.18 22.26 -11.00
C ARG A 659 20.77 20.81 -11.12
N TYR A 660 21.35 20.09 -12.09
CA TYR A 660 21.06 18.69 -12.38
C TYR A 660 22.35 17.87 -12.50
N VAL A 661 22.27 16.59 -12.13
CA VAL A 661 23.31 15.58 -12.39
C VAL A 661 22.65 14.28 -12.84
N ARG A 662 23.27 13.55 -13.75
CA ARG A 662 22.84 12.20 -14.14
C ARG A 662 24.03 11.31 -14.48
N TYR A 663 23.83 10.00 -14.36
CA TYR A 663 24.85 8.98 -14.62
C TYR A 663 24.27 7.83 -15.45
N GLY A 664 25.04 7.35 -16.43
CA GLY A 664 24.63 6.25 -17.29
C GLY A 664 23.40 6.58 -18.14
N TRP A 665 23.12 7.87 -18.38
CA TRP A 665 21.91 8.39 -19.04
C TRP A 665 21.96 8.33 -20.58
N GLN A 666 22.65 7.33 -21.10
CA GLN A 666 22.69 7.05 -22.54
C GLN A 666 21.83 5.82 -22.82
N PRO A 667 21.11 5.75 -23.96
CA PRO A 667 20.35 4.55 -24.34
C PRO A 667 21.19 3.26 -24.26
N PHE A 668 22.29 3.25 -25.02
CA PHE A 668 23.38 2.30 -24.84
C PHE A 668 24.50 3.02 -24.08
N THR A 669 24.81 2.56 -22.87
CA THR A 669 25.79 3.19 -21.97
C THR A 669 26.98 2.29 -21.73
N CYS A 670 28.16 2.91 -21.73
CA CYS A 670 29.41 2.29 -21.32
C CYS A 670 29.78 2.66 -19.87
N ALA A 671 28.80 3.00 -19.03
CA ALA A 671 28.95 3.32 -17.61
C ALA A 671 29.87 2.31 -16.90
N ASN A 672 30.88 2.80 -16.18
CA ASN A 672 31.96 1.98 -15.61
C ASN A 672 32.11 2.07 -14.08
N LEU A 673 31.28 2.80 -13.35
CA LEU A 673 31.34 2.86 -11.88
C LEU A 673 30.89 1.53 -11.25
N VAL A 674 31.75 0.96 -10.39
CA VAL A 674 31.49 -0.23 -9.58
C VAL A 674 31.94 -0.02 -8.13
N ASN A 675 31.51 -0.89 -7.21
CA ASN A 675 32.03 -0.95 -5.84
C ASN A 675 33.19 -1.96 -5.67
N GLU A 676 33.61 -2.19 -4.42
CA GLU A 676 34.71 -3.11 -4.10
C GLU A 676 34.46 -4.56 -4.61
N ALA A 677 33.19 -4.98 -4.63
CA ALA A 677 32.77 -6.29 -5.14
C ALA A 677 32.64 -6.35 -6.68
N GLY A 678 32.93 -5.26 -7.39
CA GLY A 678 32.81 -5.19 -8.84
C GLY A 678 31.37 -5.15 -9.36
N LEU A 679 30.40 -4.82 -8.49
CA LEU A 679 28.99 -4.70 -8.87
C LEU A 679 28.71 -3.29 -9.43
N PRO A 680 28.01 -3.16 -10.57
CA PRO A 680 27.83 -1.89 -11.27
C PRO A 680 26.83 -0.96 -10.60
N ALA A 681 27.09 0.33 -10.73
CA ALA A 681 26.18 1.38 -10.32
C ALA A 681 24.96 1.47 -11.24
N SER A 682 23.80 1.80 -10.67
CA SER A 682 22.55 1.96 -11.43
C SER A 682 22.46 3.34 -12.11
N THR A 683 21.77 3.41 -13.25
CA THR A 683 21.38 4.68 -13.89
C THR A 683 20.55 5.54 -12.94
N PHE A 684 20.90 6.82 -12.81
CA PHE A 684 20.15 7.78 -12.00
C PHE A 684 20.19 9.19 -12.59
N ARG A 685 19.20 9.99 -12.19
CA ARG A 685 19.20 11.45 -12.29
C ARG A 685 18.90 12.03 -10.91
N ALA A 686 19.48 13.19 -10.63
CA ALA A 686 19.15 14.02 -9.48
C ALA A 686 19.08 15.48 -9.89
N GLU A 687 18.34 16.23 -9.10
CA GLU A 687 18.10 17.65 -9.24
C GLU A 687 18.31 18.28 -7.87
N ALA A 688 18.92 19.46 -7.80
CA ALA A 688 19.04 20.20 -6.55
C ALA A 688 17.65 20.47 -5.91
N PRO A 689 17.57 20.65 -4.60
CA PRO A 689 16.34 21.11 -3.97
C PRO A 689 15.93 22.48 -4.52
N GLU A 690 14.65 22.72 -4.74
CA GLU A 690 14.14 24.07 -5.03
C GLU A 690 14.32 24.97 -3.79
N ARG A 691 14.74 26.22 -3.99
CA ARG A 691 14.73 27.26 -2.94
C ARG A 691 13.47 28.09 -3.13
N PHE A 692 12.57 28.09 -2.15
CA PHE A 692 11.31 28.84 -2.17
C PHE A 692 11.42 30.21 -1.50
N ILE A 693 12.31 30.34 -0.51
CA ILE A 693 12.69 31.61 0.12
C ILE A 693 14.13 31.92 -0.29
N THR A 694 14.39 33.16 -0.71
CA THR A 694 15.71 33.58 -1.20
C THR A 694 16.60 34.08 -0.07
N ASP A 695 16.04 34.83 0.88
CA ASP A 695 16.78 35.37 2.03
C ASP A 695 15.87 35.63 3.26
N ILE A 696 16.49 35.83 4.43
CA ILE A 696 15.82 36.32 5.64
C ILE A 696 16.66 37.38 6.34
N HIS A 697 16.01 38.44 6.81
CA HIS A 697 16.65 39.46 7.63
C HIS A 697 16.29 39.31 9.12
N LEU A 698 17.30 39.25 9.98
CA LEU A 698 17.15 39.13 11.43
C LEU A 698 17.54 40.43 12.12
N GLN A 699 16.62 41.01 12.88
CA GLN A 699 16.84 42.21 13.67
C GLN A 699 16.48 41.97 15.13
N LYS A 700 17.48 42.05 16.01
CA LYS A 700 17.24 42.05 17.47
C LYS A 700 16.55 43.35 17.87
N MET A 701 15.45 43.24 18.60
CA MET A 701 14.67 44.36 19.10
C MET A 701 15.11 44.75 20.51
N GLU A 702 15.21 46.06 20.76
CA GLU A 702 15.42 46.63 22.09
C GLU A 702 14.09 46.90 22.80
N GLY A 703 14.12 46.96 24.13
CA GLY A 703 12.93 47.22 24.94
C GLY A 703 12.17 45.95 25.34
N PHE A 704 11.89 45.81 26.64
CA PHE A 704 11.15 44.69 27.22
C PHE A 704 10.39 45.15 28.48
N PRO A 705 9.22 44.58 28.83
CA PRO A 705 8.50 45.00 30.02
C PRO A 705 9.29 44.81 31.33
N GLN A 706 9.25 45.82 32.21
CA GLN A 706 9.98 45.80 33.49
C GLN A 706 9.09 46.04 34.72
N SER A 707 7.79 46.27 34.55
CA SER A 707 6.89 46.68 35.64
C SER A 707 6.60 45.57 36.66
N GLU A 708 6.71 44.29 36.27
CA GLU A 708 6.56 43.16 37.17
C GLU A 708 7.91 42.61 37.65
N LYS A 709 8.05 42.41 38.98
CA LYS A 709 9.29 41.90 39.58
C LYS A 709 9.69 40.54 38.99
N GLY A 710 10.88 40.50 38.41
CA GLY A 710 11.47 39.30 37.80
C GLY A 710 11.13 39.12 36.32
N PHE A 711 10.16 39.87 35.78
CA PHE A 711 9.74 39.73 34.38
C PHE A 711 10.83 40.18 33.40
N LYS A 712 11.64 41.19 33.77
CA LYS A 712 12.75 41.72 32.97
C LYS A 712 13.81 40.71 32.52
N PHE A 713 13.83 39.52 33.11
CA PHE A 713 14.71 38.40 32.72
C PHE A 713 14.10 37.52 31.62
N GLY A 714 12.95 37.91 31.06
CA GLY A 714 12.20 37.14 30.07
C GLY A 714 11.33 36.05 30.67
N VAL A 715 10.58 35.38 29.81
CA VAL A 715 9.66 34.29 30.16
C VAL A 715 9.71 33.17 29.11
N SER A 716 9.26 31.97 29.46
CA SER A 716 8.96 30.90 28.49
C SER A 716 7.47 30.66 28.44
N ALA A 717 7.01 30.23 27.27
CA ALA A 717 5.65 29.84 26.95
C ALA A 717 4.61 30.91 27.34
N CYS A 718 4.93 32.17 27.01
CA CYS A 718 3.95 33.26 27.07
C CYS A 718 2.94 33.12 25.93
N TYR A 719 1.76 33.68 26.14
CA TYR A 719 0.80 33.90 25.07
C TYR A 719 1.23 35.12 24.26
N SER A 720 1.20 35.03 22.93
CA SER A 720 1.53 36.15 22.05
C SER A 720 0.60 36.21 20.86
N GLY A 721 0.48 37.39 20.27
CA GLY A 721 -0.30 37.60 19.06
C GLY A 721 -0.24 39.05 18.63
N ILE A 722 -1.03 39.39 17.62
CA ILE A 722 -1.20 40.77 17.18
C ILE A 722 -2.59 41.28 17.55
N LEU A 723 -2.63 42.40 18.26
CA LEU A 723 -3.85 43.08 18.70
C LEU A 723 -3.94 44.46 18.04
N SER A 724 -4.76 44.57 16.99
CA SER A 724 -4.96 45.81 16.22
C SER A 724 -3.63 46.47 15.79
N GLY A 725 -2.75 45.69 15.18
CA GLY A 725 -1.42 46.14 14.71
C GLY A 725 -0.37 46.31 15.81
N ASN A 726 -0.68 45.99 17.07
CA ASN A 726 0.29 45.98 18.16
C ASN A 726 0.71 44.56 18.49
N LEU A 727 2.01 44.35 18.74
CA LEU A 727 2.51 43.11 19.30
C LEU A 727 2.00 42.98 20.74
N LEU A 728 1.38 41.85 21.08
CA LEU A 728 0.90 41.57 22.43
C LEU A 728 1.66 40.37 23.02
N MET A 729 1.92 40.47 24.32
CA MET A 729 2.48 39.41 25.15
C MET A 729 1.69 39.31 26.44
N ALA A 730 1.34 38.10 26.85
CA ALA A 730 0.66 37.85 28.11
C ALA A 730 1.21 36.62 28.84
N GLY A 731 1.26 36.71 30.17
CA GLY A 731 1.65 35.59 31.03
C GLY A 731 3.08 35.11 30.84
N GLY A 732 3.27 33.79 30.82
CA GLY A 732 4.58 33.15 30.76
C GLY A 732 5.15 32.84 32.15
N CYS A 733 6.28 32.12 32.17
CA CYS A 733 6.93 31.73 33.42
C CYS A 733 8.46 31.87 33.40
N ASN A 734 9.06 32.06 34.58
CA ASN A 734 10.52 32.11 34.78
C ASN A 734 10.89 31.71 36.23
N PHE A 735 12.18 31.66 36.57
CA PHE A 735 12.75 31.43 37.89
C PHE A 735 13.39 32.72 38.43
N PRO A 736 12.59 33.70 38.88
CA PRO A 736 13.13 34.99 39.32
C PRO A 736 13.80 34.84 40.69
N GLY A 737 15.12 35.10 40.74
CA GLY A 737 15.91 35.05 41.96
C GLY A 737 16.89 33.89 41.93
N VAL A 738 16.48 32.73 42.46
CA VAL A 738 17.32 31.52 42.51
C VAL A 738 17.20 30.75 41.19
N PRO A 739 18.32 30.43 40.50
CA PRO A 739 18.30 29.60 39.31
C PRO A 739 17.64 28.22 39.53
N ALA A 740 17.09 27.62 38.47
CA ALA A 740 16.51 26.28 38.57
C ALA A 740 17.53 25.22 38.99
N SER A 741 18.82 25.37 38.62
CA SER A 741 19.92 24.51 39.04
C SER A 741 20.09 24.46 40.57
N ASP A 742 19.69 25.52 41.26
CA ASP A 742 19.89 25.71 42.70
C ASP A 742 18.56 25.51 43.47
N GLY A 743 17.57 24.87 42.86
CA GLY A 743 16.26 24.59 43.46
C GLY A 743 15.29 25.78 43.45
N GLY A 744 15.51 26.77 42.58
CA GLY A 744 14.60 27.90 42.40
C GLY A 744 13.17 27.48 42.06
N LYS A 745 12.18 28.21 42.60
CA LYS A 745 10.75 27.98 42.31
C LYS A 745 10.32 28.73 41.06
N LYS A 746 9.63 28.03 40.15
CA LYS A 746 9.04 28.62 38.94
C LYS A 746 7.92 29.60 39.33
N LYS A 747 7.97 30.80 38.79
CA LYS A 747 6.94 31.85 38.93
C LYS A 747 6.20 32.03 37.60
N PHE A 748 4.88 32.08 37.67
CA PHE A 748 3.98 32.38 36.56
C PHE A 748 3.51 33.84 36.66
N TYR A 749 3.26 34.47 35.51
CA TYR A 749 2.90 35.89 35.42
C TYR A 749 1.49 36.11 34.88
N ARG A 750 0.92 37.29 35.17
CA ARG A 750 -0.43 37.68 34.73
C ARG A 750 -0.43 38.81 33.72
N GLY A 751 0.59 39.67 33.72
CA GLY A 751 0.56 40.91 32.92
C GLY A 751 0.28 40.68 31.45
N ILE A 752 -0.52 41.57 30.88
CA ILE A 752 -0.77 41.71 29.44
C ILE A 752 -0.08 43.00 29.00
N TYR A 753 0.80 42.88 28.03
CA TYR A 753 1.64 43.95 27.52
C TYR A 753 1.45 44.10 26.02
N THR A 754 1.47 45.34 25.54
CA THR A 754 1.43 45.65 24.11
C THR A 754 2.56 46.59 23.72
N ALA A 755 3.13 46.41 22.54
CA ALA A 755 4.05 47.34 21.90
C ALA A 755 3.59 47.61 20.45
N MET A 756 3.68 48.86 20.02
CA MET A 756 3.38 49.24 18.64
C MET A 756 4.41 48.62 17.71
N ILE A 757 3.95 48.02 16.62
CA ILE A 757 4.83 47.54 15.55
C ILE A 757 5.17 48.73 14.66
N ASN A 758 6.47 49.00 14.51
CA ASN A 758 7.01 50.03 13.64
C ASN A 758 8.32 49.55 13.01
N THR A 759 8.91 50.39 12.16
CA THR A 759 10.18 50.10 11.48
C THR A 759 11.41 50.25 12.38
N ASP A 760 11.26 50.89 13.54
CA ASP A 760 12.35 51.14 14.48
C ASP A 760 12.88 49.83 15.09
N THR A 761 14.00 49.92 15.80
CA THR A 761 14.62 48.79 16.51
C THR A 761 14.17 48.67 17.97
N VAL A 762 13.26 49.55 18.45
CA VAL A 762 12.85 49.63 19.86
C VAL A 762 11.35 49.37 20.02
N LEU A 763 10.99 48.39 20.85
CA LEU A 763 9.62 48.08 21.25
C LEU A 763 9.26 48.77 22.58
N ALA A 764 8.41 49.79 22.50
CA ALA A 764 7.91 50.52 23.66
C ALA A 764 6.70 49.80 24.32
N TRP A 765 7.00 48.86 25.21
CA TRP A 765 5.97 48.06 25.89
C TRP A 765 5.17 48.83 26.95
N ARG A 766 3.85 48.62 26.95
CA ARG A 766 2.91 49.15 27.96
C ARG A 766 2.09 48.02 28.55
N LYS A 767 1.90 48.03 29.88
CA LYS A 767 0.99 47.10 30.55
C LYS A 767 -0.45 47.58 30.36
N VAL A 768 -1.30 46.75 29.77
CA VAL A 768 -2.67 47.09 29.37
C VAL A 768 -3.75 46.26 30.06
N GLY A 769 -3.34 45.23 30.81
CA GLY A 769 -4.25 44.38 31.58
C GLY A 769 -3.53 43.26 32.31
N GLU A 770 -4.31 42.32 32.83
CA GLU A 770 -3.82 41.09 33.47
C GLU A 770 -4.74 39.92 33.11
N LEU A 771 -4.14 38.75 32.87
CA LEU A 771 -4.85 37.48 32.74
C LEU A 771 -5.64 37.16 34.02
N PRO A 772 -6.76 36.42 33.94
CA PRO A 772 -7.54 36.02 35.11
C PRO A 772 -6.77 35.15 36.12
N VAL A 773 -5.80 34.37 35.63
CA VAL A 773 -4.87 33.53 36.40
C VAL A 773 -3.47 33.72 35.84
N ALA A 774 -2.45 33.55 36.67
CA ALA A 774 -1.06 33.56 36.20
C ALA A 774 -0.82 32.26 35.42
N SER A 775 -0.45 32.30 34.14
CA SER A 775 -0.38 31.08 33.33
C SER A 775 0.68 31.11 32.24
N ALA A 776 1.10 29.92 31.81
CA ALA A 776 2.02 29.66 30.70
C ALA A 776 1.71 28.29 30.07
N TYR A 777 2.43 27.92 29.02
CA TYR A 777 2.32 26.60 28.35
C TYR A 777 0.93 26.30 27.78
N GLY A 778 0.17 27.35 27.43
CA GLY A 778 -1.06 27.22 26.63
C GLY A 778 -0.81 27.60 25.18
N VAL A 779 -1.89 27.66 24.41
CA VAL A 779 -1.88 28.11 23.01
C VAL A 779 -2.36 29.55 22.93
N SER A 780 -1.75 30.34 22.04
CA SER A 780 -2.24 31.67 21.67
C SER A 780 -2.33 31.80 20.16
N VAL A 781 -3.46 32.32 19.67
CA VAL A 781 -3.68 32.60 18.25
C VAL A 781 -4.24 34.00 18.05
N SER A 782 -3.77 34.70 17.02
CA SER A 782 -4.34 35.99 16.60
C SER A 782 -5.66 35.75 15.86
N CYS A 783 -6.65 36.59 16.11
CA CYS A 783 -7.92 36.65 15.38
C CYS A 783 -8.19 38.11 14.96
N PRO A 784 -9.13 38.40 14.03
CA PRO A 784 -9.27 39.73 13.43
C PRO A 784 -9.38 40.91 14.41
N ASP A 785 -9.99 40.69 15.57
CA ASP A 785 -10.25 41.71 16.59
C ASP A 785 -9.58 41.42 17.95
N GLY A 786 -8.66 40.44 18.03
CA GLY A 786 -8.06 40.08 19.30
C GLY A 786 -7.10 38.88 19.28
N ILE A 787 -6.82 38.34 20.46
CA ILE A 787 -5.99 37.14 20.64
C ILE A 787 -6.74 36.16 21.52
N ILE A 788 -6.76 34.89 21.14
CA ILE A 788 -7.38 33.82 21.92
C ILE A 788 -6.28 33.06 22.65
N CYS A 789 -6.38 32.98 23.97
CA CYS A 789 -5.50 32.21 24.86
C CYS A 789 -6.23 30.97 25.36
N ILE A 790 -5.62 29.79 25.24
CA ILE A 790 -6.27 28.49 25.42
C ILE A 790 -5.46 27.62 26.38
N GLY A 791 -6.10 27.17 27.46
CA GLY A 791 -5.52 26.27 28.45
C GLY A 791 -4.17 26.76 29.00
N GLY A 792 -3.27 25.82 29.28
CA GLY A 792 -1.97 26.06 29.92
C GLY A 792 -1.98 25.61 31.37
N THR A 793 -1.03 26.09 32.17
CA THR A 793 -0.94 25.78 33.61
C THR A 793 -0.61 27.02 34.43
N ASP A 794 -1.12 27.07 35.65
CA ASP A 794 -0.78 28.08 36.65
C ASP A 794 0.40 27.67 37.57
N GLY A 795 1.00 26.51 37.29
CA GLY A 795 2.07 25.90 38.06
C GLY A 795 1.62 24.89 39.11
N LYS A 796 0.31 24.80 39.38
CA LYS A 796 -0.29 23.75 40.22
C LYS A 796 -1.14 22.81 39.38
N ASP A 797 -2.06 23.38 38.60
CA ASP A 797 -3.04 22.64 37.83
C ASP A 797 -2.98 23.05 36.35
N ALA A 798 -3.32 22.11 35.46
CA ALA A 798 -3.59 22.43 34.07
C ALA A 798 -4.97 23.11 33.96
N LEU A 799 -5.14 23.98 32.97
CA LEU A 799 -6.29 24.86 32.85
C LEU A 799 -7.23 24.39 31.73
N THR A 800 -8.53 24.56 31.94
CA THR A 800 -9.56 24.39 30.89
C THR A 800 -9.94 25.72 30.24
N SER A 801 -9.45 26.83 30.77
CA SER A 801 -9.96 28.15 30.42
C SER A 801 -9.56 28.60 29.03
N VAL A 802 -10.50 29.25 28.34
CA VAL A 802 -10.30 29.84 27.01
C VAL A 802 -10.77 31.28 27.06
N TYR A 803 -9.89 32.22 26.69
CA TYR A 803 -10.18 33.64 26.77
C TYR A 803 -9.81 34.35 25.48
N LYS A 804 -10.63 35.32 25.07
CA LYS A 804 -10.32 36.28 24.02
C LYS A 804 -9.95 37.63 24.62
N ILE A 805 -8.77 38.12 24.28
CA ILE A 805 -8.27 39.44 24.66
C ILE A 805 -8.51 40.39 23.48
N SER A 806 -9.26 41.45 23.70
CA SER A 806 -9.54 42.48 22.69
C SER A 806 -9.52 43.88 23.30
N TRP A 807 -9.47 44.92 22.47
CA TRP A 807 -9.73 46.28 22.94
C TRP A 807 -11.22 46.44 23.28
N GLY A 808 -11.54 47.14 24.36
CA GLY A 808 -12.94 47.32 24.76
C GLY A 808 -13.79 48.00 23.68
N ARG A 809 -14.97 47.42 23.36
CA ARG A 809 -15.91 47.92 22.34
C ARG A 809 -16.47 49.33 22.62
N ASN A 810 -16.33 49.83 23.85
CA ASN A 810 -16.75 51.19 24.23
C ASN A 810 -15.64 52.20 23.90
N PRO A 811 -15.89 53.26 23.09
CA PRO A 811 -14.91 54.30 22.77
C PRO A 811 -14.26 54.97 23.98
N LYS A 812 -14.96 55.02 25.14
CA LYS A 812 -14.38 55.52 26.40
C LYS A 812 -13.40 54.54 27.06
N ALA A 813 -13.59 53.23 26.91
CA ALA A 813 -12.68 52.19 27.42
C ALA A 813 -11.46 52.01 26.50
N ALA A 814 -11.65 52.09 25.18
CA ALA A 814 -10.55 52.12 24.21
C ALA A 814 -9.63 53.35 24.44
N LYS A 815 -10.19 54.52 24.78
CA LYS A 815 -9.43 55.71 25.18
C LYS A 815 -8.64 55.56 26.51
N GLN A 816 -8.99 54.61 27.37
CA GLN A 816 -8.26 54.32 28.61
C GLN A 816 -7.07 53.37 28.43
N GLY A 817 -6.87 52.82 27.22
CA GLY A 817 -5.74 51.94 26.92
C GLY A 817 -5.75 50.61 27.69
N LYS A 818 -6.93 50.09 28.05
CA LYS A 818 -7.09 48.79 28.71
C LYS A 818 -7.77 47.77 27.82
N VAL A 819 -7.32 46.51 27.91
CA VAL A 819 -7.95 45.37 27.22
C VAL A 819 -9.16 44.82 27.98
N VAL A 820 -10.04 44.14 27.27
CA VAL A 820 -11.16 43.36 27.81
C VAL A 820 -10.87 41.88 27.59
N ILE A 821 -11.26 41.05 28.55
CA ILE A 821 -11.12 39.60 28.51
C ILE A 821 -12.51 38.98 28.45
N GLU A 822 -12.83 38.38 27.32
CA GLU A 822 -14.06 37.64 27.08
C GLU A 822 -13.79 36.14 27.29
N THR A 823 -14.68 35.45 28.03
CA THR A 823 -14.55 34.00 28.23
C THR A 823 -15.24 33.27 27.08
N LEU A 824 -14.53 32.34 26.47
CA LEU A 824 -15.04 31.43 25.44
C LEU A 824 -15.36 30.06 26.05
N PRO A 825 -16.06 29.15 25.34
CA PRO A 825 -16.31 27.79 25.81
C PRO A 825 -15.02 27.12 26.31
N ALA A 826 -15.05 26.64 27.55
CA ALA A 826 -13.92 25.97 28.17
C ALA A 826 -13.58 24.66 27.44
N LEU A 827 -12.31 24.28 27.46
CA LEU A 827 -11.87 22.98 26.97
C LEU A 827 -12.61 21.85 27.71
N PRO A 828 -12.89 20.71 27.03
CA PRO A 828 -13.60 19.59 27.63
C PRO A 828 -12.83 18.93 28.78
N TYR A 829 -11.51 19.18 28.87
CA TYR A 829 -10.62 18.71 29.93
C TYR A 829 -9.40 19.62 30.03
N ALA A 830 -8.66 19.52 31.13
CA ALA A 830 -7.49 20.36 31.37
C ALA A 830 -6.35 19.96 30.41
N LEU A 831 -5.78 20.96 29.74
CA LEU A 831 -4.67 20.80 28.80
C LEU A 831 -3.59 21.84 29.03
N ASP A 832 -2.34 21.39 28.97
CA ASP A 832 -1.14 22.23 28.85
C ASP A 832 -0.14 21.60 27.87
N ASN A 833 0.88 22.38 27.48
CA ASN A 833 1.94 21.93 26.57
C ASN A 833 1.43 21.40 25.22
N MET A 834 0.28 21.87 24.77
CA MET A 834 -0.32 21.57 23.47
C MET A 834 0.09 22.62 22.44
N CYS A 835 -0.09 22.31 21.16
CA CYS A 835 0.02 23.28 20.07
C CYS A 835 -1.37 23.59 19.51
N GLY A 836 -1.51 24.70 18.80
CA GLY A 836 -2.77 25.03 18.15
C GLY A 836 -2.65 26.18 17.16
N THR A 837 -3.71 26.35 16.36
CA THR A 837 -3.76 27.31 15.26
C THR A 837 -5.21 27.73 14.99
N LEU A 838 -5.40 28.89 14.37
CA LEU A 838 -6.69 29.38 13.90
C LEU A 838 -6.69 29.41 12.37
N ILE A 839 -7.70 28.82 11.74
CA ILE A 839 -7.90 28.91 10.28
C ILE A 839 -9.35 29.34 10.05
N GLY A 840 -9.54 30.51 9.43
CA GLY A 840 -10.87 31.11 9.32
C GLY A 840 -11.49 31.30 10.71
N GLY A 841 -12.71 30.80 10.91
CA GLY A 841 -13.40 30.77 12.20
C GLY A 841 -13.12 29.53 13.06
N GLN A 842 -12.24 28.62 12.65
CA GLN A 842 -12.05 27.32 13.32
C GLN A 842 -10.73 27.26 14.09
N LEU A 843 -10.83 27.03 15.39
CA LEU A 843 -9.72 26.96 16.32
C LEU A 843 -9.35 25.50 16.59
N PHE A 844 -8.10 25.12 16.33
CA PHE A 844 -7.61 23.77 16.49
C PHE A 844 -6.55 23.67 17.59
N VAL A 845 -6.59 22.59 18.38
CA VAL A 845 -5.61 22.29 19.43
C VAL A 845 -5.21 20.82 19.35
N ALA A 846 -3.91 20.51 19.40
CA ALA A 846 -3.38 19.16 19.28
C ALA A 846 -2.33 18.82 20.38
N GLY A 847 -2.42 17.60 20.88
CA GLY A 847 -1.46 17.00 21.81
C GLY A 847 -1.50 17.62 23.21
N GLY A 848 -0.35 17.65 23.87
CA GLY A 848 -0.20 18.17 25.23
C GLY A 848 -0.63 17.20 26.31
N ASN A 849 -0.61 17.66 27.56
CA ASN A 849 -0.99 16.83 28.70
C ASN A 849 -2.50 16.91 28.97
N ARG A 850 -3.22 15.87 28.56
CA ARG A 850 -4.63 15.67 28.93
C ARG A 850 -4.70 15.18 30.37
N ASN A 851 -5.21 16.02 31.27
CA ASN A 851 -5.31 15.72 32.70
C ASN A 851 -3.96 15.21 33.28
N GLY A 852 -2.85 15.86 32.90
CA GLY A 852 -1.50 15.55 33.39
C GLY A 852 -0.79 14.38 32.69
N LYS A 853 -1.39 13.77 31.67
CA LYS A 853 -0.75 12.72 30.85
C LYS A 853 -0.56 13.15 29.40
N PRO A 854 0.60 12.90 28.75
CA PRO A 854 0.77 13.14 27.32
C PRO A 854 -0.34 12.49 26.49
N SER A 855 -0.80 13.17 25.44
CA SER A 855 -1.91 12.70 24.61
C SER A 855 -1.68 12.89 23.11
N ASN A 856 -2.49 12.20 22.30
CA ASN A 856 -2.63 12.40 20.86
C ASN A 856 -3.87 13.24 20.50
N SER A 857 -4.51 13.83 21.50
CA SER A 857 -5.83 14.43 21.37
C SER A 857 -5.82 15.59 20.38
N PHE A 858 -6.89 15.68 19.59
CA PHE A 858 -7.08 16.72 18.59
C PHE A 858 -8.49 17.30 18.70
N LEU A 859 -8.57 18.62 18.94
CA LEU A 859 -9.81 19.33 19.25
C LEU A 859 -10.05 20.47 18.27
N CYS A 860 -11.32 20.74 17.98
CA CYS A 860 -11.74 21.90 17.18
C CYS A 860 -12.87 22.66 17.89
N LEU A 861 -12.80 23.99 17.88
CA LEU A 861 -13.88 24.89 18.28
C LEU A 861 -14.24 25.79 17.09
N ASP A 862 -15.52 25.83 16.74
CA ASP A 862 -16.06 26.73 15.72
C ASP A 862 -16.46 28.07 16.38
N LEU A 863 -15.72 29.13 16.08
CA LEU A 863 -15.95 30.46 16.65
C LEU A 863 -17.24 31.12 16.11
N ASP A 864 -17.74 30.66 14.96
CA ASP A 864 -19.00 31.15 14.39
C ASP A 864 -20.21 30.40 14.98
N ARG A 865 -19.98 29.29 15.69
CA ARG A 865 -21.01 28.41 16.28
C ARG A 865 -20.61 27.93 17.67
N LEU A 866 -20.36 28.87 18.58
CA LEU A 866 -19.88 28.60 19.95
C LEU A 866 -20.82 27.67 20.75
N GLU A 867 -22.11 27.65 20.43
CA GLU A 867 -23.11 26.76 21.05
C GLU A 867 -22.84 25.27 20.80
N THR A 868 -22.06 24.94 19.76
CA THR A 868 -21.66 23.56 19.46
C THR A 868 -20.55 23.03 20.37
N GLY A 869 -19.84 23.94 21.05
CA GLY A 869 -18.73 23.61 21.93
C GLY A 869 -17.52 23.01 21.20
N TRP A 870 -16.59 22.45 21.98
CA TRP A 870 -15.42 21.76 21.46
C TRP A 870 -15.78 20.38 20.89
N GLN A 871 -15.28 20.08 19.70
CA GLN A 871 -15.43 18.79 19.03
C GLN A 871 -14.11 18.00 19.10
N GLU A 872 -14.19 16.73 19.46
CA GLU A 872 -13.08 15.79 19.29
C GLU A 872 -12.96 15.38 17.82
N LEU A 873 -11.75 15.52 17.28
CA LEU A 873 -11.35 15.06 15.96
C LEU A 873 -10.50 13.79 16.10
N PRO A 874 -10.25 13.04 15.01
CA PRO A 874 -9.40 11.86 15.06
C PRO A 874 -8.01 12.20 15.60
N ASP A 875 -7.57 11.43 16.59
CA ASP A 875 -6.23 11.53 17.18
C ASP A 875 -5.15 11.43 16.10
N PHE A 876 -4.05 12.17 16.27
CA PHE A 876 -2.92 12.04 15.35
C PHE A 876 -2.12 10.75 15.62
N PRO A 877 -1.51 10.13 14.60
CA PRO A 877 -0.79 8.87 14.76
C PRO A 877 0.52 9.01 15.55
N GLY A 878 1.06 7.88 16.00
CA GLY A 878 2.34 7.80 16.72
C GLY A 878 2.22 8.01 18.22
N ASP A 879 3.35 8.23 18.88
CA ASP A 879 3.40 8.39 20.33
C ASP A 879 2.68 9.66 20.79
N ALA A 880 2.01 9.56 21.93
CA ALA A 880 1.46 10.70 22.65
C ALA A 880 2.57 11.69 22.97
N ARG A 881 2.32 13.00 22.77
CA ARG A 881 3.39 14.00 22.82
C ARG A 881 2.94 15.36 23.32
N THR A 882 3.85 16.00 24.02
CA THR A 882 3.77 17.38 24.51
C THR A 882 4.76 18.26 23.75
N GLN A 883 4.48 19.56 23.71
CA GLN A 883 5.28 20.58 23.05
C GLN A 883 5.64 20.23 21.60
N ALA A 884 4.69 19.64 20.88
CA ALA A 884 4.75 19.59 19.42
C ALA A 884 4.61 21.01 18.86
N VAL A 885 4.96 21.19 17.59
CA VAL A 885 4.65 22.42 16.86
C VAL A 885 3.58 22.14 15.84
N CYS A 886 2.73 23.12 15.56
CA CYS A 886 1.79 23.02 14.46
C CYS A 886 1.60 24.35 13.75
N ALA A 887 1.17 24.28 12.50
CA ALA A 887 0.66 25.40 11.75
C ALA A 887 -0.56 24.96 10.95
N GLY A 888 -1.48 25.90 10.73
CA GLY A 888 -2.71 25.67 9.99
C GLY A 888 -2.73 26.43 8.69
N GLN A 889 -3.29 25.84 7.64
CA GLN A 889 -3.44 26.48 6.34
C GLN A 889 -4.79 26.15 5.70
N LEU A 890 -5.41 27.14 5.07
CA LEU A 890 -6.51 26.92 4.13
C LEU A 890 -5.92 26.72 2.74
N LYS A 891 -6.24 25.59 2.10
CA LYS A 891 -5.78 25.26 0.75
C LYS A 891 -6.89 24.60 -0.05
N ASP A 892 -7.17 25.09 -1.25
CA ASP A 892 -8.22 24.55 -2.13
C ASP A 892 -9.61 24.43 -1.44
N GLY A 893 -9.90 25.37 -0.52
CA GLY A 893 -11.13 25.35 0.30
C GLY A 893 -11.12 24.34 1.46
N GLU A 894 -9.99 23.68 1.70
CA GLU A 894 -9.79 22.67 2.74
C GLU A 894 -8.90 23.19 3.87
N THR A 895 -9.32 22.96 5.11
CA THR A 895 -8.51 23.20 6.30
C THR A 895 -7.50 22.06 6.47
N ARG A 896 -6.21 22.43 6.52
CA ARG A 896 -5.11 21.49 6.79
C ARG A 896 -4.31 21.89 8.02
N ILE A 897 -4.02 20.92 8.87
CA ILE A 897 -3.19 21.11 10.08
C ILE A 897 -1.93 20.29 9.96
N PHE A 898 -0.78 20.96 10.03
CA PHE A 898 0.53 20.33 9.98
C PHE A 898 1.09 20.27 11.39
N LEU A 899 1.59 19.11 11.80
CA LEU A 899 2.12 18.87 13.15
C LEU A 899 3.48 18.17 13.06
N TRP A 900 4.45 18.62 13.85
CA TRP A 900 5.77 18.00 13.95
C TRP A 900 6.29 17.97 15.38
N GLY A 901 7.21 17.04 15.62
CA GLY A 901 8.04 17.04 16.82
C GLY A 901 7.27 16.65 18.08
N GLY A 902 7.74 17.16 19.22
CA GLY A 902 7.18 16.88 20.55
C GLY A 902 7.86 15.70 21.26
N PHE A 903 7.57 15.55 22.55
CA PHE A 903 8.16 14.50 23.39
C PHE A 903 7.18 14.05 24.48
N ALA A 904 7.46 12.89 25.06
CA ALA A 904 6.82 12.39 26.27
C ALA A 904 7.87 11.91 27.28
N ALA A 905 7.68 12.27 28.54
CA ALA A 905 8.44 11.70 29.64
C ALA A 905 8.04 10.22 29.85
N SER A 906 8.88 9.45 30.56
CA SER A 906 8.56 8.08 30.91
C SER A 906 7.34 8.03 31.84
N THR A 907 6.27 7.34 31.42
CA THR A 907 5.02 7.19 32.18
C THR A 907 4.47 5.77 32.05
N ASP A 908 3.89 5.22 33.12
CA ASP A 908 3.18 3.92 33.11
C ASP A 908 4.01 2.76 32.49
N GLY A 909 5.32 2.71 32.76
CA GLY A 909 6.24 1.69 32.24
C GLY A 909 6.70 1.88 30.79
N LYS A 910 6.22 2.92 30.09
CA LYS A 910 6.72 3.30 28.77
C LYS A 910 7.98 4.16 28.89
N PRO A 911 9.02 3.93 28.07
CA PRO A 911 10.20 4.76 28.05
C PRO A 911 9.88 6.14 27.48
N ALA A 912 10.64 7.16 27.85
CA ALA A 912 10.54 8.48 27.26
C ALA A 912 10.79 8.45 25.75
N THR A 913 10.00 9.26 25.04
CA THR A 913 10.00 9.37 23.58
C THR A 913 10.25 10.82 23.17
N LEU A 914 10.89 10.99 22.02
CA LEU A 914 11.00 12.27 21.32
C LEU A 914 10.71 11.99 19.86
N SER A 915 9.77 12.73 19.31
CA SER A 915 9.33 12.62 17.94
C SER A 915 10.07 13.63 17.06
N THR A 916 10.41 13.20 15.84
CA THR A 916 10.85 14.07 14.74
C THR A 916 9.93 13.95 13.53
N ASP A 917 9.02 12.98 13.52
CA ASP A 917 8.05 12.76 12.47
C ASP A 917 7.04 13.92 12.35
N GLY A 918 6.34 13.94 11.22
CA GLY A 918 5.32 14.93 10.93
C GLY A 918 4.04 14.32 10.36
N TYR A 919 2.91 14.98 10.63
CA TYR A 919 1.60 14.59 10.11
C TYR A 919 0.82 15.80 9.58
N CYS A 920 -0.01 15.57 8.56
CA CYS A 920 -0.97 16.53 8.02
C CYS A 920 -2.40 16.02 8.19
N TYR A 921 -3.26 16.77 8.88
CA TYR A 921 -4.69 16.52 8.94
C TYR A 921 -5.40 17.18 7.76
N SER A 922 -6.33 16.47 7.15
CA SER A 922 -7.19 16.94 6.07
C SER A 922 -8.64 17.04 6.56
N SER A 923 -9.25 18.23 6.51
CA SER A 923 -10.66 18.39 6.88
C SER A 923 -11.63 17.69 5.92
N ALA A 924 -11.25 17.51 4.64
CA ALA A 924 -12.09 16.83 3.66
C ALA A 924 -12.14 15.31 3.89
N SER A 925 -10.98 14.69 4.14
CA SER A 925 -10.90 13.24 4.39
C SER A 925 -11.11 12.86 5.86
N ARG A 926 -10.95 13.82 6.78
CA ARG A 926 -10.87 13.62 8.23
C ARG A 926 -9.77 12.64 8.63
N GLN A 927 -8.65 12.61 7.90
CA GLN A 927 -7.53 11.71 8.17
C GLN A 927 -6.21 12.47 8.34
N TRP A 928 -5.30 11.84 9.09
CA TRP A 928 -3.90 12.26 9.20
C TRP A 928 -3.03 11.47 8.22
N THR A 929 -2.17 12.15 7.47
CA THR A 929 -1.21 11.53 6.56
C THR A 929 0.23 11.89 6.97
N PRO A 930 1.21 10.97 6.85
CA PRO A 930 2.60 11.29 7.14
C PRO A 930 3.16 12.35 6.18
N ILE A 931 3.99 13.25 6.71
CA ILE A 931 4.70 14.29 5.95
C ILE A 931 6.21 14.28 6.29
N ALA A 932 7.00 15.03 5.53
CA ALA A 932 8.45 15.04 5.64
C ALA A 932 8.93 15.50 7.02
N THR A 933 9.93 14.78 7.52
CA THR A 933 10.62 15.06 8.78
C THR A 933 11.53 16.28 8.64
N PRO A 934 11.58 17.20 9.62
CA PRO A 934 12.47 18.36 9.60
C PRO A 934 13.92 17.93 9.39
N THR A 935 14.51 18.38 8.29
CA THR A 935 15.87 18.01 7.87
C THR A 935 16.57 19.26 7.39
N GLY A 936 17.81 19.47 7.81
CA GLY A 936 18.59 20.62 7.35
C GLY A 936 19.46 20.32 6.13
N ASN A 937 20.20 21.33 5.66
CA ASN A 937 20.96 21.27 4.39
C ASN A 937 22.10 20.24 4.38
N ASP A 938 22.52 19.76 5.55
CA ASP A 938 23.52 18.70 5.74
C ASP A 938 22.91 17.30 5.87
N GLY A 939 21.59 17.16 5.72
CA GLY A 939 20.87 15.90 5.87
C GLY A 939 20.59 15.51 7.33
N GLU A 940 20.94 16.34 8.31
CA GLU A 940 20.64 16.07 9.71
C GLU A 940 19.13 16.15 9.97
N THR A 941 18.54 15.07 10.51
CA THR A 941 17.18 15.09 11.07
C THR A 941 17.13 15.89 12.36
N LEU A 942 16.16 16.80 12.48
CA LEU A 942 16.03 17.78 13.56
C LEU A 942 14.77 17.54 14.39
N SER A 943 14.79 17.96 15.65
CA SER A 943 13.58 18.04 16.47
C SER A 943 13.07 19.48 16.50
N LEU A 944 11.76 19.63 16.28
CA LEU A 944 11.03 20.87 16.55
C LEU A 944 10.35 20.86 17.92
N GLY A 945 10.59 19.85 18.76
CA GLY A 945 9.99 19.75 20.10
C GLY A 945 10.34 20.96 20.96
N GLY A 946 9.32 21.67 21.46
CA GLY A 946 9.47 22.94 22.17
C GLY A 946 9.82 24.14 21.29
N GLY A 947 9.89 23.98 19.97
CA GLY A 947 10.07 25.08 19.02
C GLY A 947 8.76 25.82 18.75
N THR A 948 8.68 26.48 17.60
CA THR A 948 7.49 27.22 17.16
C THR A 948 7.36 27.19 15.64
N ALA A 949 6.11 27.26 15.15
CA ALA A 949 5.78 27.26 13.73
C ALA A 949 4.68 28.30 13.42
N ILE A 950 4.73 28.90 12.24
CA ILE A 950 3.66 29.79 11.73
C ILE A 950 3.55 29.65 10.21
N ALA A 951 2.32 29.69 9.68
CA ALA A 951 2.12 29.80 8.24
C ALA A 951 2.49 31.22 7.78
N ILE A 952 3.32 31.34 6.75
CA ILE A 952 3.81 32.64 6.26
C ILE A 952 3.18 33.08 4.96
N ASN A 953 2.63 32.14 4.18
CA ASN A 953 1.78 32.36 3.03
C ASN A 953 0.96 31.10 2.75
N GLU A 954 0.28 31.04 1.61
CA GLU A 954 -0.56 29.90 1.22
C GLU A 954 0.18 28.56 1.08
N ASN A 955 1.51 28.57 0.95
CA ASN A 955 2.31 27.41 0.61
C ASN A 955 3.42 27.07 1.63
N LEU A 956 3.78 28.00 2.52
CA LEU A 956 5.00 27.92 3.32
C LEU A 956 4.74 28.06 4.82
N ILE A 957 5.45 27.25 5.60
CA ILE A 957 5.43 27.28 7.07
C ILE A 957 6.84 27.56 7.59
N LEU A 958 6.99 28.63 8.37
CA LEU A 958 8.23 29.00 9.05
C LEU A 958 8.32 28.30 10.41
N CYS A 959 9.40 27.57 10.62
CA CYS A 959 9.71 26.90 11.88
C CYS A 959 11.04 27.40 12.46
N THR A 960 11.08 27.62 13.77
CA THR A 960 12.31 28.02 14.48
C THR A 960 12.40 27.34 15.85
N GLY A 961 13.63 27.14 16.32
CA GLY A 961 13.90 26.64 17.67
C GLY A 961 13.56 25.16 17.87
N GLY A 962 13.50 24.77 19.14
CA GLY A 962 13.35 23.39 19.59
C GLY A 962 14.61 22.83 20.24
N VAL A 963 14.44 21.74 20.97
CA VAL A 963 15.53 21.07 21.69
C VAL A 963 16.40 20.23 20.75
N ASN A 964 17.67 20.01 21.13
CA ASN A 964 18.49 19.03 20.44
C ASN A 964 17.95 17.60 20.69
N LYS A 965 17.65 16.85 19.62
CA LYS A 965 17.01 15.54 19.73
C LYS A 965 17.80 14.55 20.61
N ASP A 966 19.12 14.49 20.42
CA ASP A 966 19.96 13.44 21.02
C ASP A 966 20.28 13.76 22.48
N ILE A 967 20.66 15.01 22.74
CA ILE A 967 20.94 15.49 24.10
C ILE A 967 19.66 15.42 24.96
N PHE A 968 18.53 15.87 24.42
CA PHE A 968 17.28 15.91 25.16
C PHE A 968 16.69 14.53 25.40
N LEU A 969 16.66 13.65 24.39
CA LEU A 969 16.18 12.28 24.57
C LEU A 969 17.05 11.49 25.55
N THR A 970 18.37 11.69 25.51
CA THR A 970 19.29 11.10 26.49
C THR A 970 18.95 11.58 27.90
N ALA A 971 18.74 12.89 28.08
CA ALA A 971 18.36 13.45 29.38
C ALA A 971 16.99 12.94 29.87
N LEU A 972 16.02 12.74 29.00
CA LEU A 972 14.70 12.18 29.34
C LEU A 972 14.77 10.71 29.79
N ARG A 973 15.66 9.92 29.17
CA ARG A 973 15.83 8.50 29.49
C ARG A 973 16.75 8.26 30.69
N GLN A 974 17.77 9.11 30.84
CA GLN A 974 18.79 9.02 31.88
C GLN A 974 19.10 10.42 32.42
N PRO A 975 18.32 10.92 33.39
CA PRO A 975 18.55 12.24 33.97
C PRO A 975 19.93 12.32 34.63
N GLN A 976 20.83 13.12 34.05
CA GLN A 976 22.16 13.34 34.61
C GLN A 976 22.10 14.37 35.74
N LYS A 977 22.88 14.15 36.81
CA LYS A 977 22.87 15.04 38.00
C LYS A 977 23.34 16.46 37.67
N ASP A 978 24.23 16.60 36.70
CA ASP A 978 24.78 17.86 36.22
C ASP A 978 23.97 18.50 35.07
N TYR A 979 22.87 17.87 34.63
CA TYR A 979 22.12 18.30 33.45
C TYR A 979 21.68 19.77 33.49
N LEU A 980 21.38 20.36 34.65
CA LEU A 980 20.98 21.77 34.79
C LEU A 980 22.17 22.76 34.84
N PHE A 981 23.38 22.25 35.07
CA PHE A 981 24.58 23.04 35.36
C PHE A 981 25.42 23.36 34.12
N HIS A 982 25.18 22.68 33.00
CA HIS A 982 25.89 22.98 31.75
C HIS A 982 25.59 24.41 31.23
N PRO A 983 26.53 25.02 30.48
CA PRO A 983 26.29 26.30 29.80
C PRO A 983 25.29 26.13 28.64
N ALA A 984 24.70 27.22 28.14
CA ALA A 984 23.61 27.14 27.16
C ALA A 984 24.02 26.46 25.84
N GLU A 985 25.25 26.69 25.41
CA GLU A 985 25.85 26.15 24.19
C GLU A 985 25.93 24.63 24.21
N TRP A 986 26.00 24.01 25.41
CA TRP A 986 26.04 22.56 25.56
C TRP A 986 24.73 21.90 25.13
N TYR A 987 23.58 22.53 25.36
CA TYR A 987 22.27 21.94 25.05
C TYR A 987 21.95 21.96 23.55
N LYS A 988 22.68 22.77 22.77
CA LYS A 988 22.58 22.86 21.31
C LYS A 988 21.14 22.96 20.81
N PHE A 989 20.35 23.83 21.44
CA PHE A 989 19.00 24.12 20.94
C PHE A 989 19.06 24.47 19.46
N ASN A 990 18.04 24.03 18.71
CA ASN A 990 18.02 24.07 17.27
C ASN A 990 18.17 25.51 16.76
N ASP A 991 19.33 25.80 16.17
CA ASP A 991 19.72 27.12 15.65
C ASP A 991 19.28 27.34 14.21
N ARG A 992 18.57 26.39 13.60
CA ARG A 992 18.16 26.44 12.20
C ARG A 992 16.81 27.15 12.05
N ILE A 993 16.74 27.99 11.03
CA ILE A 993 15.50 28.57 10.53
C ILE A 993 15.07 27.76 9.32
N LEU A 994 13.91 27.13 9.43
CA LEU A 994 13.41 26.14 8.47
C LEU A 994 12.11 26.63 7.84
N ILE A 995 11.98 26.39 6.54
CA ILE A 995 10.74 26.59 5.78
C ILE A 995 10.26 25.21 5.31
N TYR A 996 9.00 24.90 5.58
CA TYR A 996 8.34 23.72 5.02
C TYR A 996 7.41 24.14 3.88
N ASN A 997 7.58 23.51 2.71
CA ASN A 997 6.71 23.70 1.56
C ASN A 997 5.60 22.64 1.55
N ILE A 998 4.36 23.08 1.71
CA ILE A 998 3.20 22.18 1.81
C ILE A 998 2.86 21.48 0.49
N ASN A 999 3.24 22.05 -0.65
CA ASN A 999 2.95 21.50 -1.97
C ASN A 999 3.92 20.40 -2.33
N GLN A 1000 5.18 20.61 -1.98
CA GLN A 1000 6.26 19.70 -2.34
C GLN A 1000 6.57 18.68 -1.25
N ASN A 1001 6.06 18.88 -0.03
CA ASN A 1001 6.38 18.04 1.13
C ASN A 1001 7.90 18.00 1.38
N THR A 1002 8.55 19.17 1.35
CA THR A 1002 10.00 19.33 1.47
C THR A 1002 10.37 20.44 2.46
N TRP A 1003 11.56 20.33 3.04
CA TRP A 1003 12.14 21.32 3.95
C TRP A 1003 13.25 22.10 3.25
N GLN A 1004 13.34 23.39 3.56
CA GLN A 1004 14.43 24.27 3.18
C GLN A 1004 15.02 24.91 4.45
N GLU A 1005 16.32 24.75 4.69
CA GLU A 1005 17.02 25.52 5.72
C GLU A 1005 17.52 26.84 5.11
N ILE A 1006 17.05 27.96 5.67
CA ILE A 1006 17.35 29.30 5.16
C ILE A 1006 18.54 29.93 5.88
N ALA A 1007 18.66 29.71 7.19
CA ALA A 1007 19.76 30.23 7.98
C ALA A 1007 20.07 29.36 9.21
N ARG A 1008 21.29 29.54 9.74
CA ARG A 1008 21.69 29.08 11.09
C ARG A 1008 22.08 30.26 11.95
N THR A 1009 21.46 30.39 13.11
CA THR A 1009 21.70 31.49 14.05
C THR A 1009 21.34 31.10 15.49
N PRO A 1010 22.19 31.41 16.47
CA PRO A 1010 21.85 31.19 17.88
C PRO A 1010 20.74 32.14 18.36
N GLN A 1011 20.39 33.18 17.60
CA GLN A 1011 19.41 34.20 18.02
C GLN A 1011 18.01 33.62 18.21
N THR A 1012 17.62 32.62 17.41
CA THR A 1012 16.30 31.94 17.47
C THR A 1012 16.39 30.53 18.07
N ALA A 1013 17.57 30.10 18.52
CA ALA A 1013 17.84 28.80 19.13
C ALA A 1013 17.25 28.68 20.54
N ARG A 1014 15.94 28.45 20.62
CA ARG A 1014 15.17 28.55 21.87
C ARG A 1014 14.10 27.48 21.98
N ALA A 1015 13.75 27.13 23.21
CA ALA A 1015 12.56 26.33 23.52
C ALA A 1015 11.49 27.20 24.23
N GLY A 1016 10.21 26.95 23.95
CA GLY A 1016 9.08 27.70 24.52
C GLY A 1016 9.10 29.19 24.19
N ALA A 1017 9.72 29.57 23.08
CA ALA A 1017 9.52 30.90 22.48
C ALA A 1017 8.15 30.95 21.79
N ALA A 1018 7.61 32.15 21.61
CA ALA A 1018 6.41 32.36 20.81
C ALA A 1018 6.79 32.97 19.45
N LEU A 1019 6.08 32.60 18.38
CA LEU A 1019 6.24 33.20 17.05
C LEU A 1019 4.92 33.81 16.61
N THR A 1020 4.94 35.09 16.30
CA THR A 1020 3.75 35.80 15.81
C THR A 1020 4.13 36.87 14.81
N GLY A 1021 3.24 37.13 13.85
CA GLY A 1021 3.47 38.09 12.78
C GLY A 1021 2.58 37.80 11.58
N TRP A 1022 2.70 38.65 10.58
CA TRP A 1022 2.02 38.57 9.29
C TRP A 1022 2.80 39.42 8.28
N ASP A 1023 2.39 39.42 7.01
CA ASP A 1023 2.97 40.22 5.91
C ASP A 1023 4.50 40.25 5.96
N GLU A 1024 5.08 39.05 5.80
CA GLU A 1024 6.55 38.85 5.72
C GLU A 1024 7.33 39.21 6.99
N THR A 1025 6.69 39.75 8.03
CA THR A 1025 7.34 40.19 9.28
C THR A 1025 6.86 39.41 10.50
N TYR A 1026 7.78 38.69 11.12
CA TYR A 1026 7.53 37.80 12.26
C TYR A 1026 8.39 38.15 13.46
N TYR A 1027 7.94 37.83 14.66
CA TYR A 1027 8.64 38.10 15.91
C TYR A 1027 8.82 36.80 16.69
N ASN A 1028 10.07 36.37 16.87
CA ASN A 1028 10.44 35.29 17.78
C ASN A 1028 10.66 35.90 19.17
N ILE A 1029 9.75 35.57 20.09
CA ILE A 1029 9.57 36.26 21.35
C ILE A 1029 10.01 35.37 22.51
N ASN A 1030 10.98 35.86 23.28
CA ASN A 1030 11.44 35.26 24.53
C ASN A 1030 11.86 33.80 24.38
N GLY A 1031 11.47 32.93 25.32
CA GLY A 1031 11.83 31.53 25.37
C GLY A 1031 12.95 31.21 26.37
N GLU A 1032 13.41 29.98 26.27
CA GLU A 1032 14.42 29.35 27.10
C GLU A 1032 15.71 29.16 26.29
N LEU A 1033 16.85 29.58 26.85
CA LEU A 1033 18.18 29.37 26.27
C LEU A 1033 18.80 28.05 26.75
N LYS A 1034 18.41 27.62 27.96
CA LYS A 1034 18.70 26.32 28.56
C LYS A 1034 17.72 26.05 29.71
N PRO A 1035 17.55 24.79 30.16
CA PRO A 1035 16.80 24.45 31.37
C PRO A 1035 16.94 25.48 32.51
N GLY A 1036 15.86 26.18 32.81
CA GLY A 1036 15.76 27.19 33.86
C GLY A 1036 16.21 28.62 33.53
N VAL A 1037 16.79 28.89 32.36
CA VAL A 1037 17.28 30.22 31.96
C VAL A 1037 16.44 30.78 30.82
N ARG A 1038 15.82 31.94 31.04
CA ARG A 1038 14.97 32.63 30.05
C ARG A 1038 15.69 33.82 29.45
N THR A 1039 15.17 34.30 28.32
CA THR A 1039 15.70 35.49 27.64
C THR A 1039 14.61 36.54 27.44
N PRO A 1040 14.88 37.84 27.70
CA PRO A 1040 13.98 38.95 27.37
C PRO A 1040 14.03 39.32 25.88
N GLU A 1041 14.89 38.70 25.09
CA GLU A 1041 15.13 39.10 23.71
C GLU A 1041 13.95 38.78 22.79
N ILE A 1042 13.73 39.68 21.83
CA ILE A 1042 12.76 39.53 20.75
C ILE A 1042 13.51 39.76 19.44
N ILE A 1043 13.34 38.83 18.48
CA ILE A 1043 13.98 38.89 17.17
C ILE A 1043 12.90 39.11 16.12
N ARG A 1044 12.98 40.22 15.38
CA ARG A 1044 12.19 40.46 14.17
C ARG A 1044 12.83 39.69 13.02
N ILE A 1045 12.02 38.90 12.32
CA ILE A 1045 12.38 38.07 11.18
C ILE A 1045 11.59 38.61 9.99
N THR A 1046 12.28 39.12 8.98
CA THR A 1046 11.68 39.51 7.70
C THR A 1046 12.04 38.45 6.65
N VAL A 1047 11.05 37.98 5.91
CA VAL A 1047 11.20 36.91 4.90
C VAL A 1047 11.04 37.50 3.50
N GLU A 1048 12.01 37.27 2.61
CA GLU A 1048 11.98 37.73 1.21
C GLU A 1048 11.70 36.61 0.20
#